data_AF-A0AAJ2PAG7-F1
#
_entry.id   AF-A0AAJ2PAG7-F1
#
_cell.length_a   1.000
_cell.length_b   1.000
_cell.length_c   1.000
_cell.angle_alpha   90.00
_cell.angle_beta   90.00
_cell.angle_gamma   90.00
#
_symmetry.space_group_name_H-M   'P 1'
#
loop_
_entity.id
_entity.type
_entity.pdbx_description
1 polymer ?
#
loop_
_entity_poly.entity_id
_entity_poly.type
_entity_poly.pdbx_seq_one_letter_code
_entity_poly.pdbx_strand_id
1 'polypeptide(L)'
;MRLSILPRVSKRKQTILLVTTPALIATLAIGFTQQLNPYTGEIPRPQIVFSPQDRNEVLKEPEKPVQTEIAKPEVTKIDVPKPVQPAEVETPKPEPKPVTSTPKKAIIPPINQPRVEPRPIPREEPKVISPSQTQVNSNLERLKAIALARYSQAIDNSIKEAKAKIAGFQQEIDEINRIYDNHFDDPRYNRDLRSTKVEWENFRIQKLRTFIGSNAPAYQLERTQSDLKILEQLKQTKKSFNQEEIKMLLRGMLPSVDSPYVWGYENESDNPVLNRLKEANKKRLINIPSWASRTPGTISDLSYEGWDRSDISSQFSGIDNSLGNSVKIYNYTPNDKNEDRANRQPLKVIVLDANDNDAFKKFQEILTKVIQKDNKIQAIVLKNVGDKNSNQNVENILSSIPSSIKKLTLFLDNYNATANLRPLEKITLDELELYSNIDALSDNWSINPNALKNIDYISFDYNNAATFHKNHPGEKIPGSIVFSTLAWDAHDTIEAVDEGLSIVFDSKVYQRIFQGSHGGKGGRPVNLDFSRAKNIKSLKGLSLEKYDKIWNDHVKNWKDDPYANDDFTGFRPIKFKKLIFGLDQTNNFVAKWDDFNGGQLSSRLTFDEPGGAQIEFRDNSGAQTSSPIAIFLSGTPSGDAITEISAFIRAANSRNLLVNHLYVENESVLQQVGSRIGFVQVSVKNAGQNSVQDGYSGDV
;
A
#
# COMPACT_ATOMS: atom_id res chain seq x y z
N MET A 1 70.15 -26.90 39.55
CA MET A 1 70.28 -26.27 40.89
C MET A 1 68.88 -25.89 41.37
N ARG A 2 68.51 -26.21 42.63
CA ARG A 2 68.18 -25.26 43.73
C ARG A 2 67.24 -24.11 43.29
N LEU A 3 65.95 -24.10 43.71
CA LEU A 3 65.40 -23.63 45.01
C LEU A 3 65.57 -22.10 45.19
N SER A 4 64.59 -21.32 45.65
CA SER A 4 63.16 -21.50 46.04
C SER A 4 62.49 -20.08 46.10
N ILE A 5 61.28 -19.73 46.58
CA ILE A 5 60.23 -20.29 47.48
C ILE A 5 58.84 -19.76 47.00
N LEU A 6 57.72 -20.39 47.40
CA LEU A 6 56.34 -19.85 47.30
C LEU A 6 55.61 -19.93 48.66
N PRO A 7 54.81 -18.93 49.09
CA PRO A 7 53.83 -19.05 50.18
C PRO A 7 52.46 -19.57 49.69
N ARG A 8 51.57 -20.00 50.61
CA ARG A 8 50.31 -20.72 50.32
C ARG A 8 49.03 -20.02 50.80
N VAL A 9 47.96 -20.13 50.00
CA VAL A 9 46.51 -20.04 50.35
C VAL A 9 45.78 -21.02 49.38
N SER A 10 44.97 -22.05 49.69
CA SER A 10 44.29 -22.61 50.87
C SER A 10 43.02 -21.86 51.34
N LYS A 11 41.77 -22.39 51.22
CA LYS A 11 41.25 -23.74 50.87
C LYS A 11 39.74 -23.64 50.53
N ARG A 12 39.20 -24.62 49.76
CA ARG A 12 37.89 -25.37 49.84
C ARG A 12 36.62 -24.62 50.36
N LYS A 13 35.37 -24.90 49.94
CA LYS A 13 34.64 -25.88 49.07
C LYS A 13 33.20 -25.25 48.87
N GLN A 14 32.27 -25.69 48.02
CA GLN A 14 31.79 -27.05 47.67
C GLN A 14 31.35 -27.16 46.18
N THR A 15 31.21 -28.39 45.72
CA THR A 15 30.67 -28.82 44.42
C THR A 15 29.17 -29.11 44.52
N ILE A 16 28.43 -29.11 43.40
CA ILE A 16 27.49 -30.21 43.06
C ILE A 16 27.13 -30.24 41.56
N LEU A 17 27.02 -31.49 41.06
CA LEU A 17 26.52 -32.01 39.76
C LEU A 17 26.56 -31.18 38.46
N LEU A 18 27.25 -31.75 37.46
CA LEU A 18 26.69 -31.84 36.11
C LEU A 18 25.47 -32.76 36.14
N VAL A 19 24.45 -32.45 35.33
CA VAL A 19 23.52 -33.45 34.78
C VAL A 19 23.57 -33.33 33.27
N THR A 20 24.11 -34.34 32.60
CA THR A 20 24.13 -34.43 31.14
C THR A 20 22.85 -35.09 30.64
N THR A 21 22.06 -34.39 29.84
CA THR A 21 21.01 -34.96 29.00
C THR A 21 21.30 -34.65 27.52
N PRO A 22 20.92 -35.55 26.59
CA PRO A 22 21.40 -35.49 25.21
C PRO A 22 20.75 -34.37 24.40
N ALA A 23 21.51 -33.76 23.50
CA ALA A 23 20.99 -32.81 22.54
C ALA A 23 20.08 -33.52 21.53
N LEU A 24 18.77 -33.24 21.61
CA LEU A 24 17.82 -33.57 20.55
C LEU A 24 18.17 -32.73 19.31
N ILE A 25 18.66 -33.39 18.26
CA ILE A 25 18.91 -32.75 16.96
C ILE A 25 17.56 -32.49 16.29
N ALA A 26 16.97 -31.33 16.59
CA ALA A 26 15.82 -30.82 15.85
C ALA A 26 16.25 -30.43 14.43
N THR A 27 15.72 -31.13 13.43
CA THR A 27 15.96 -30.82 12.02
C THR A 27 15.33 -29.48 11.65
N LEU A 28 16.17 -28.48 11.36
CA LEU A 28 15.75 -27.18 10.85
C LEU A 28 15.17 -27.31 9.44
N ALA A 29 13.85 -27.49 9.36
CA ALA A 29 13.09 -27.41 8.12
C ALA A 29 12.98 -25.94 7.67
N ILE A 30 13.97 -25.45 6.91
CA ILE A 30 13.99 -24.08 6.39
C ILE A 30 13.00 -23.96 5.22
N GLY A 31 11.74 -23.66 5.55
CA GLY A 31 10.68 -23.39 4.58
C GLY A 31 10.87 -22.06 3.86
N PHE A 32 11.69 -22.02 2.81
CA PHE A 32 11.85 -20.85 1.95
C PHE A 32 10.56 -20.54 1.18
N THR A 33 9.78 -19.59 1.69
CA THR A 33 8.71 -18.91 0.95
C THR A 33 8.93 -17.39 1.04
N GLN A 34 9.81 -16.88 0.18
CA GLN A 34 10.07 -15.45 0.03
C GLN A 34 9.82 -15.04 -1.41
N GLN A 35 8.94 -14.05 -1.62
CA GLN A 35 8.75 -13.44 -2.94
C GLN A 35 9.87 -12.44 -3.21
N LEU A 36 10.37 -12.42 -4.45
CA LEU A 36 11.37 -11.46 -4.91
C LEU A 36 10.87 -10.02 -4.73
N ASN A 37 11.73 -9.12 -4.24
CA ASN A 37 11.44 -7.68 -4.26
C ASN A 37 11.57 -7.15 -5.71
N PRO A 38 10.48 -6.75 -6.38
CA PRO A 38 10.49 -6.43 -7.80
C PRO A 38 11.20 -5.10 -8.15
N TYR A 39 11.70 -4.36 -7.15
CA TYR A 39 12.38 -3.08 -7.32
C TYR A 39 13.89 -3.08 -7.00
N THR A 40 14.44 -4.14 -6.41
CA THR A 40 15.88 -4.25 -6.15
C THR A 40 16.52 -5.51 -6.76
N GLY A 41 15.74 -6.55 -7.06
CA GLY A 41 16.28 -7.85 -7.47
C GLY A 41 17.01 -8.60 -6.34
N GLU A 42 17.07 -8.03 -5.13
CA GLU A 42 17.69 -8.66 -3.98
C GLU A 42 16.73 -9.65 -3.29
N ILE A 43 17.25 -10.83 -2.96
CA ILE A 43 16.64 -11.75 -2.01
C ILE A 43 16.78 -11.12 -0.61
N PRO A 44 15.69 -11.00 0.19
CA PRO A 44 15.80 -10.54 1.57
C PRO A 44 16.75 -11.43 2.37
N ARG A 45 17.87 -10.86 2.86
CA ARG A 45 18.82 -11.62 3.70
C ARG A 45 18.08 -12.20 4.92
N PRO A 46 18.30 -13.47 5.29
CA PRO A 46 17.56 -14.11 6.36
C PRO A 46 17.77 -13.37 7.69
N GLN A 47 16.68 -12.91 8.31
CA GLN A 47 16.72 -12.33 9.64
C GLN A 47 16.89 -13.44 10.68
N ILE A 48 17.93 -13.34 11.50
CA ILE A 48 18.09 -14.18 12.70
C ILE A 48 17.16 -13.60 13.77
N VAL A 49 15.99 -14.21 13.94
CA VAL A 49 15.06 -13.87 15.02
C VAL A 49 15.56 -14.50 16.32
N PHE A 50 16.01 -13.67 17.26
CA PHE A 50 16.23 -14.10 18.63
C PHE A 50 14.90 -14.05 19.39
N SER A 51 14.41 -15.20 19.84
CA SER A 51 13.24 -15.25 20.73
C SER A 51 13.54 -14.51 22.05
N PRO A 52 12.65 -13.63 22.53
CA PRO A 52 12.73 -13.10 23.89
C PRO A 52 12.73 -14.25 24.91
N GLN A 53 13.49 -14.10 25.99
CA GLN A 53 13.39 -15.00 27.15
C GLN A 53 12.24 -14.56 28.06
N ASP A 54 11.32 -15.47 28.36
CA ASP A 54 10.19 -15.19 29.24
C ASP A 54 10.64 -14.75 30.65
N ARG A 55 10.21 -13.56 31.07
CA ARG A 55 10.31 -13.09 32.46
C ARG A 55 8.93 -13.07 33.09
N ASN A 56 8.55 -14.19 33.69
CA ASN A 56 7.36 -14.26 34.55
C ASN A 56 7.71 -13.80 35.98
N GLU A 57 7.48 -12.52 36.28
CA GLU A 57 7.40 -12.02 37.65
C GLU A 57 6.00 -11.43 37.90
N VAL A 58 5.33 -11.92 38.94
CA VAL A 58 3.93 -11.59 39.24
C VAL A 58 3.85 -10.39 40.17
N LEU A 59 3.32 -9.27 39.67
CA LEU A 59 2.95 -8.11 40.48
C LEU A 59 1.56 -8.32 41.12
N LYS A 60 1.42 -7.92 42.37
CA LYS A 60 0.15 -8.02 43.12
C LYS A 60 -0.67 -6.74 42.99
N GLU A 61 -2.00 -6.92 42.97
CA GLU A 61 -3.00 -5.86 42.95
C GLU A 61 -3.29 -5.34 44.39
N PRO A 62 -3.42 -4.02 44.61
CA PRO A 62 -3.82 -3.44 45.89
C PRO A 62 -5.34 -3.27 46.05
N GLU A 63 -5.82 -3.25 47.29
CA GLU A 63 -7.25 -3.34 47.65
C GLU A 63 -8.03 -2.01 47.52
N LYS A 64 -9.37 -2.11 47.37
CA LYS A 64 -10.30 -0.97 47.35
C LYS A 64 -10.90 -0.67 48.73
N PRO A 65 -10.95 0.60 49.17
CA PRO A 65 -11.72 1.01 50.36
C PRO A 65 -13.17 1.47 50.02
N VAL A 66 -14.14 0.74 50.58
CA VAL A 66 -15.45 1.13 51.17
C VAL A 66 -16.15 2.44 50.72
N GLN A 67 -17.41 2.30 50.30
CA GLN A 67 -18.40 3.37 50.04
C GLN A 67 -19.01 3.99 51.33
N THR A 68 -19.61 5.18 51.26
CA THR A 68 -20.46 5.76 52.34
C THR A 68 -21.61 6.59 51.77
N GLU A 69 -22.83 6.38 52.26
CA GLU A 69 -24.05 7.08 51.81
C GLU A 69 -24.19 8.51 52.38
N ILE A 70 -24.65 9.48 51.57
CA ILE A 70 -25.21 10.76 52.04
C ILE A 70 -26.51 11.10 51.27
N ALA A 71 -27.41 11.81 51.95
CA ALA A 71 -28.83 11.96 51.63
C ALA A 71 -29.20 12.71 50.33
N LYS A 72 -30.43 12.43 49.89
CA LYS A 72 -31.11 12.95 48.68
C LYS A 72 -32.02 14.15 49.03
N PRO A 73 -31.89 15.31 48.36
CA PRO A 73 -32.89 16.39 48.42
C PRO A 73 -34.04 16.20 47.43
N GLU A 74 -35.11 16.98 47.58
CA GLU A 74 -36.43 16.76 46.96
C GLU A 74 -36.97 18.05 46.29
N VAL A 75 -37.99 17.92 45.42
CA VAL A 75 -38.82 19.01 44.84
C VAL A 75 -38.03 19.85 43.79
N THR A 76 -38.54 20.13 42.57
CA THR A 76 -39.80 20.82 42.28
C THR A 76 -40.37 20.46 40.90
N LYS A 77 -41.71 20.40 40.77
CA LYS A 77 -42.41 20.32 39.48
C LYS A 77 -42.64 21.72 38.91
N ILE A 78 -42.55 21.87 37.58
CA ILE A 78 -43.09 23.02 36.84
C ILE A 78 -43.95 22.47 35.70
N ASP A 79 -45.08 23.13 35.44
CA ASP A 79 -46.16 22.60 34.62
C ASP A 79 -46.07 22.89 33.11
N VAL A 80 -46.91 22.17 32.36
CA VAL A 80 -46.91 22.07 30.90
C VAL A 80 -47.58 23.27 30.20
N PRO A 81 -47.05 23.70 29.04
CA PRO A 81 -47.91 23.99 27.89
C PRO A 81 -47.67 23.06 26.70
N LYS A 82 -48.75 22.67 26.00
CA LYS A 82 -48.76 21.81 24.81
C LYS A 82 -49.94 22.24 23.91
N PRO A 83 -49.92 21.94 22.60
CA PRO A 83 -49.03 22.47 21.57
C PRO A 83 -49.79 23.40 20.60
N VAL A 84 -49.07 24.18 19.77
CA VAL A 84 -49.67 24.92 18.64
C VAL A 84 -49.43 24.15 17.34
N GLN A 85 -50.49 23.89 16.58
CA GLN A 85 -50.42 23.35 15.22
C GLN A 85 -50.20 24.47 14.20
N PRO A 86 -49.42 24.22 13.15
CA PRO A 86 -49.60 24.91 11.86
C PRO A 86 -49.97 23.95 10.72
N ALA A 87 -51.04 24.29 10.02
CA ALA A 87 -51.35 24.05 8.60
C ALA A 87 -50.85 22.76 7.91
N GLU A 88 -51.81 21.88 7.62
CA GLU A 88 -51.79 20.94 6.50
C GLU A 88 -51.68 21.70 5.15
N VAL A 89 -50.90 21.19 4.20
CA VAL A 89 -50.82 21.69 2.82
C VAL A 89 -50.86 20.49 1.86
N GLU A 90 -51.71 20.58 0.83
CA GLU A 90 -52.14 19.46 0.02
C GLU A 90 -51.06 18.85 -0.88
N THR A 91 -51.18 17.55 -1.19
CA THR A 91 -50.35 16.85 -2.17
C THR A 91 -51.11 16.65 -3.50
N PRO A 92 -50.65 17.24 -4.62
CA PRO A 92 -51.20 16.94 -5.95
C PRO A 92 -50.86 15.50 -6.38
N LYS A 93 -51.89 14.74 -6.78
CA LYS A 93 -51.76 13.36 -7.27
C LYS A 93 -51.37 13.31 -8.76
N PRO A 94 -50.52 12.37 -9.23
CA PRO A 94 -49.88 12.46 -10.55
C PRO A 94 -50.61 11.73 -11.69
N GLU A 95 -50.61 12.32 -12.89
CA GLU A 95 -50.84 11.68 -14.20
C GLU A 95 -50.51 12.69 -15.34
N PRO A 96 -50.29 12.28 -16.61
CA PRO A 96 -49.94 10.96 -17.14
C PRO A 96 -48.57 10.95 -17.87
N LYS A 97 -48.12 9.78 -18.35
CA LYS A 97 -46.82 9.60 -19.05
C LYS A 97 -46.87 10.03 -20.53
N PRO A 98 -45.91 10.83 -21.04
CA PRO A 98 -45.64 10.92 -22.47
C PRO A 98 -45.04 9.61 -23.00
N VAL A 99 -45.49 9.13 -24.16
CA VAL A 99 -44.97 7.92 -24.82
C VAL A 99 -43.97 8.30 -25.91
N THR A 100 -42.67 8.16 -25.63
CA THR A 100 -41.63 8.23 -26.67
C THR A 100 -41.49 6.88 -27.38
N SER A 101 -41.98 6.81 -28.62
CA SER A 101 -41.89 5.62 -29.48
C SER A 101 -40.46 5.36 -29.94
N THR A 102 -39.97 4.13 -29.74
CA THR A 102 -38.69 3.68 -30.30
C THR A 102 -38.80 3.41 -31.80
N PRO A 103 -37.92 3.98 -32.66
CA PRO A 103 -37.84 3.61 -34.07
C PRO A 103 -37.39 2.15 -34.21
N LYS A 104 -38.16 1.33 -34.96
CA LYS A 104 -37.78 -0.05 -35.27
C LYS A 104 -36.56 -0.05 -36.20
N LYS A 105 -35.57 -0.93 -35.92
CA LYS A 105 -34.50 -1.24 -36.88
C LYS A 105 -35.12 -1.75 -38.19
N ALA A 106 -34.82 -1.09 -39.30
CA ALA A 106 -35.08 -1.64 -40.62
C ALA A 106 -34.09 -2.78 -40.90
N ILE A 107 -34.59 -3.90 -41.41
CA ILE A 107 -33.77 -5.02 -41.90
C ILE A 107 -33.57 -4.80 -43.40
N ILE A 108 -32.32 -4.65 -43.83
CA ILE A 108 -31.95 -4.64 -45.25
C ILE A 108 -31.48 -6.06 -45.60
N PRO A 109 -32.01 -6.72 -46.64
CA PRO A 109 -31.61 -8.07 -47.02
C PRO A 109 -30.19 -8.08 -47.62
N PRO A 110 -29.40 -9.14 -47.39
CA PRO A 110 -28.07 -9.27 -47.99
C PRO A 110 -28.18 -9.50 -49.51
N ILE A 111 -27.48 -8.68 -50.29
CA ILE A 111 -27.33 -8.90 -51.74
C ILE A 111 -26.23 -9.94 -51.95
N ASN A 112 -26.58 -11.07 -52.60
CA ASN A 112 -25.60 -12.07 -53.03
C ASN A 112 -24.71 -11.50 -54.15
N GLN A 113 -23.39 -11.64 -54.00
CA GLN A 113 -22.43 -11.60 -55.10
C GLN A 113 -21.55 -12.87 -55.07
N PRO A 114 -20.96 -13.29 -56.21
CA PRO A 114 -20.48 -14.66 -56.36
C PRO A 114 -19.28 -15.00 -55.46
N ARG A 115 -19.38 -16.13 -54.75
CA ARG A 115 -18.26 -16.74 -54.01
C ARG A 115 -17.28 -17.37 -55.00
N VAL A 116 -16.26 -16.61 -55.40
CA VAL A 116 -15.04 -17.21 -55.96
C VAL A 116 -14.35 -17.99 -54.84
N GLU A 117 -14.21 -19.31 -54.99
CA GLU A 117 -13.51 -20.12 -53.99
C GLU A 117 -11.99 -19.88 -54.06
N PRO A 118 -11.34 -19.39 -52.99
CA PRO A 118 -9.90 -19.36 -52.93
C PRO A 118 -9.41 -20.82 -52.80
N ARG A 119 -8.61 -21.29 -53.77
CA ARG A 119 -7.85 -22.53 -53.57
C ARG A 119 -7.00 -22.38 -52.31
N PRO A 120 -6.92 -23.40 -51.43
CA PRO A 120 -6.05 -23.33 -50.26
C PRO A 120 -4.60 -23.30 -50.73
N ILE A 121 -3.97 -22.12 -50.69
CA ILE A 121 -2.51 -22.03 -50.62
C ILE A 121 -2.13 -22.65 -49.27
N PRO A 122 -1.24 -23.66 -49.21
CA PRO A 122 -0.76 -24.19 -47.95
C PRO A 122 -0.07 -23.08 -47.18
N ARG A 123 -0.72 -22.57 -46.14
CA ARG A 123 -0.08 -21.69 -45.18
C ARG A 123 0.80 -22.57 -44.32
N GLU A 124 2.09 -22.61 -44.63
CA GLU A 124 3.08 -23.08 -43.66
C GLU A 124 3.04 -22.11 -42.48
N GLU A 125 2.24 -22.46 -41.47
CA GLU A 125 2.49 -22.01 -40.12
C GLU A 125 3.94 -22.40 -39.80
N PRO A 126 4.81 -21.47 -39.39
CA PRO A 126 6.15 -21.84 -38.98
C PRO A 126 6.00 -22.76 -37.78
N LYS A 127 6.23 -24.06 -37.99
CA LYS A 127 6.19 -25.04 -36.91
C LYS A 127 7.09 -24.52 -35.81
N VAL A 128 6.49 -24.26 -34.65
CA VAL A 128 7.26 -24.20 -33.40
C VAL A 128 7.79 -25.61 -33.23
N ILE A 129 9.01 -25.84 -33.72
CA ILE A 129 9.74 -27.07 -33.50
C ILE A 129 10.10 -27.05 -32.02
N SER A 130 9.19 -27.56 -31.19
CA SER A 130 9.50 -27.94 -29.82
C SER A 130 10.79 -28.76 -29.88
N PRO A 131 11.91 -28.27 -29.31
CA PRO A 131 13.20 -28.93 -29.49
C PRO A 131 13.09 -30.36 -28.99
N SER A 132 13.76 -31.30 -29.65
CA SER A 132 13.76 -32.68 -29.17
C SER A 132 14.28 -32.72 -27.74
N GLN A 133 13.80 -33.64 -26.90
CA GLN A 133 14.25 -33.73 -25.50
C GLN A 133 15.80 -33.82 -25.40
N THR A 134 16.43 -34.43 -26.41
CA THR A 134 17.89 -34.46 -26.59
C THR A 134 18.53 -33.07 -26.77
N GLN A 135 17.90 -32.16 -27.52
CA GLN A 135 18.35 -30.76 -27.68
C GLN A 135 18.05 -29.90 -26.45
N VAL A 136 16.90 -30.10 -25.79
CA VAL A 136 16.59 -29.40 -24.52
C VAL A 136 17.63 -29.76 -23.45
N ASN A 137 17.95 -31.05 -23.32
CA ASN A 137 18.94 -31.53 -22.36
C ASN A 137 20.35 -31.00 -22.66
N SER A 138 20.80 -30.99 -23.92
CA SER A 138 22.13 -30.49 -24.26
C SER A 138 22.26 -28.97 -24.05
N ASN A 139 21.20 -28.20 -24.28
CA ASN A 139 21.20 -26.76 -23.95
C ASN A 139 21.18 -26.53 -22.43
N LEU A 140 20.43 -27.33 -21.66
CA LEU A 140 20.42 -27.22 -20.20
C LEU A 140 21.79 -27.54 -19.58
N GLU A 141 22.49 -28.58 -20.02
CA GLU A 141 23.85 -28.87 -19.51
C GLU A 141 24.85 -27.77 -19.90
N ARG A 142 24.73 -27.16 -21.08
CA ARG A 142 25.50 -25.96 -21.45
C ARG A 142 25.22 -24.79 -20.50
N LEU A 143 23.95 -24.50 -20.21
CA LEU A 143 23.55 -23.42 -19.30
C LEU A 143 24.07 -23.67 -17.88
N LYS A 144 23.98 -24.91 -17.37
CA LYS A 144 24.56 -25.31 -16.08
C LYS A 144 26.07 -25.08 -16.04
N ALA A 145 26.82 -25.45 -17.09
CA ALA A 145 28.26 -25.25 -17.15
C ALA A 145 28.64 -23.75 -17.11
N ILE A 146 27.95 -22.92 -17.89
CA ILE A 146 28.13 -21.45 -17.88
C ILE A 146 27.80 -20.87 -16.49
N ALA A 147 26.69 -21.29 -15.89
CA ALA A 147 26.25 -20.80 -14.60
C ALA A 147 27.20 -21.21 -13.47
N LEU A 148 27.75 -22.43 -13.45
CA LEU A 148 28.76 -22.84 -12.46
C LEU A 148 30.04 -21.99 -12.58
N ALA A 149 30.47 -21.66 -13.79
CA ALA A 149 31.63 -20.79 -14.01
C ALA A 149 31.38 -19.38 -13.45
N ARG A 150 30.22 -18.75 -13.77
CA ARG A 150 29.83 -17.45 -13.19
C ARG A 150 29.72 -17.49 -11.67
N TYR A 151 29.10 -18.53 -11.12
CA TYR A 151 28.95 -18.69 -9.67
C TYR A 151 30.30 -18.82 -8.96
N SER A 152 31.27 -19.53 -9.54
CA SER A 152 32.64 -19.60 -9.01
C SER A 152 33.34 -18.24 -9.04
N GLN A 153 33.22 -17.49 -10.14
CA GLN A 153 33.77 -16.14 -10.27
C GLN A 153 33.16 -15.18 -9.25
N ALA A 154 31.84 -15.24 -9.06
CA ALA A 154 31.10 -14.41 -8.12
C ALA A 154 31.46 -14.70 -6.65
N ILE A 155 31.63 -15.98 -6.29
CA ILE A 155 32.15 -16.33 -4.96
C ILE A 155 33.56 -15.75 -4.78
N ASP A 156 34.46 -15.87 -5.75
CA ASP A 156 35.84 -15.38 -5.60
C ASP A 156 35.92 -13.85 -5.53
N ASN A 157 35.08 -13.14 -6.28
CA ASN A 157 34.90 -11.69 -6.15
C ASN A 157 34.35 -11.31 -4.76
N SER A 158 33.30 -12.00 -4.29
CA SER A 158 32.70 -11.76 -2.98
C SER A 158 33.65 -12.10 -1.81
N ILE A 159 34.47 -13.15 -1.91
CA ILE A 159 35.50 -13.51 -0.92
C ILE A 159 36.58 -12.42 -0.86
N LYS A 160 37.03 -11.91 -2.02
CA LYS A 160 38.00 -10.82 -2.11
C LYS A 160 37.46 -9.53 -1.48
N GLU A 161 36.20 -9.19 -1.77
CA GLU A 161 35.54 -8.02 -1.21
C GLU A 161 35.33 -8.14 0.31
N ALA A 162 34.86 -9.31 0.79
CA ALA A 162 34.69 -9.58 2.21
C ALA A 162 36.01 -9.49 2.99
N LYS A 163 37.12 -10.01 2.43
CA LYS A 163 38.45 -9.92 3.04
C LYS A 163 38.97 -8.48 3.08
N ALA A 164 38.71 -7.66 2.06
CA ALA A 164 39.02 -6.23 2.08
C ALA A 164 38.19 -5.47 3.13
N LYS A 165 36.88 -5.74 3.23
CA LYS A 165 36.00 -5.16 4.25
C LYS A 165 36.42 -5.55 5.67
N ILE A 166 36.77 -6.82 5.92
CA ILE A 166 37.31 -7.30 7.20
C ILE A 166 38.56 -6.53 7.61
N ALA A 167 39.51 -6.31 6.67
CA ALA A 167 40.71 -5.53 6.96
C ALA A 167 40.38 -4.05 7.28
N GLY A 168 39.46 -3.44 6.53
CA GLY A 168 39.01 -2.06 6.78
C GLY A 168 38.32 -1.88 8.14
N PHE A 169 37.38 -2.76 8.49
CA PHE A 169 36.72 -2.71 9.80
C PHE A 169 37.68 -2.99 10.95
N GLN A 170 38.68 -3.87 10.77
CA GLN A 170 39.72 -4.08 11.77
C GLN A 170 40.55 -2.80 11.97
N GLN A 171 40.97 -2.13 10.89
CA GLN A 171 41.69 -0.85 10.97
C GLN A 171 40.86 0.25 11.66
N GLU A 172 39.54 0.31 11.41
CA GLU A 172 38.64 1.24 12.08
C GLU A 172 38.51 0.95 13.59
N ILE A 173 38.39 -0.33 13.96
CA ILE A 173 38.36 -0.78 15.37
C ILE A 173 39.69 -0.47 16.06
N ASP A 174 40.82 -0.74 15.39
CA ASP A 174 42.16 -0.51 15.93
C ASP A 174 42.43 1.00 16.13
N GLU A 175 42.00 1.86 15.20
CA GLU A 175 42.10 3.32 15.35
C GLU A 175 41.16 3.86 16.45
N ILE A 176 39.93 3.33 16.56
CA ILE A 176 39.03 3.66 17.69
C ILE A 176 39.70 3.27 19.01
N ASN A 177 40.19 2.03 19.14
CA ASN A 177 40.90 1.61 20.35
C ASN A 177 42.12 2.49 20.63
N ARG A 178 42.96 2.77 19.62
CA ARG A 178 44.13 3.65 19.73
C ARG A 178 43.75 5.06 20.24
N ILE A 179 42.65 5.65 19.77
CA ILE A 179 42.13 6.93 20.27
C ILE A 179 41.75 6.81 21.75
N TYR A 180 40.89 5.87 22.11
CA TYR A 180 40.36 5.78 23.48
C TYR A 180 41.42 5.31 24.50
N ASP A 181 42.37 4.46 24.12
CA ASP A 181 43.42 3.95 25.01
C ASP A 181 44.52 5.00 25.28
N ASN A 182 44.81 5.92 24.33
CA ASN A 182 45.96 6.83 24.40
C ASN A 182 45.62 8.32 24.54
N HIS A 183 44.39 8.75 24.22
CA HIS A 183 44.02 10.18 24.15
C HIS A 183 42.97 10.62 25.18
N PHE A 184 42.78 9.87 26.28
CA PHE A 184 41.89 10.27 27.38
C PHE A 184 42.28 11.64 27.98
N ASP A 185 43.58 11.90 28.14
CA ASP A 185 44.12 13.14 28.71
C ASP A 185 44.47 14.19 27.63
N ASP A 186 44.12 13.95 26.36
CA ASP A 186 44.38 14.86 25.23
C ASP A 186 43.14 15.74 24.93
N PRO A 187 43.19 17.06 25.19
CA PRO A 187 42.04 17.94 25.04
C PRO A 187 41.55 18.12 23.58
N ARG A 188 42.27 17.57 22.60
CA ARG A 188 41.80 17.48 21.20
C ARG A 188 40.76 16.37 20.99
N TYR A 189 40.76 15.36 21.85
CA TYR A 189 39.87 14.18 21.77
C TYR A 189 38.89 14.15 22.96
N ASN A 190 39.36 14.37 24.20
CA ASN A 190 38.52 14.56 25.39
C ASN A 190 38.41 16.06 25.72
N ARG A 191 37.57 16.78 24.98
CA ARG A 191 37.49 18.24 25.05
C ARG A 191 37.18 18.75 26.46
N ASP A 192 38.06 19.64 26.94
CA ASP A 192 38.10 20.21 28.29
C ASP A 192 38.11 19.14 29.43
N LEU A 193 38.52 17.90 29.14
CA LEU A 193 38.58 16.75 30.06
C LEU A 193 37.26 16.45 30.82
N ARG A 194 36.11 16.81 30.23
CA ARG A 194 34.80 16.72 30.90
C ARG A 194 34.29 15.30 31.09
N SER A 195 34.78 14.33 30.31
CA SER A 195 34.35 12.93 30.40
C SER A 195 35.14 12.18 31.47
N THR A 196 34.46 11.49 32.38
CA THR A 196 35.09 10.51 33.27
C THR A 196 35.62 9.31 32.47
N LYS A 197 36.53 8.52 33.04
CA LYS A 197 37.02 7.28 32.40
C LYS A 197 35.91 6.26 32.13
N VAL A 198 34.81 6.29 32.90
CA VAL A 198 33.64 5.43 32.68
C VAL A 198 32.82 5.90 31.48
N GLU A 199 32.58 7.20 31.34
CA GLU A 199 31.91 7.77 30.16
C GLU A 199 32.74 7.60 28.90
N TRP A 200 34.06 7.77 29.00
CA TRP A 200 35.01 7.53 27.91
C TRP A 200 34.96 6.08 27.41
N GLU A 201 34.97 5.10 28.31
CA GLU A 201 34.79 3.69 27.94
C GLU A 201 33.40 3.43 27.34
N ASN A 202 32.34 4.02 27.91
CA ASN A 202 30.99 3.91 27.36
C ASN A 202 30.91 4.50 25.94
N PHE A 203 31.61 5.60 25.64
CA PHE A 203 31.72 6.15 24.28
C PHE A 203 32.52 5.24 23.34
N ARG A 204 33.57 4.56 23.82
CA ARG A 204 34.29 3.52 23.05
C ARG A 204 33.35 2.38 22.67
N ILE A 205 32.65 1.80 23.64
CA ILE A 205 31.67 0.71 23.45
C ILE A 205 30.56 1.17 22.48
N GLN A 206 30.05 2.39 22.65
CA GLN A 206 29.04 2.98 21.78
C GLN A 206 29.52 3.10 20.33
N LYS A 207 30.73 3.62 20.09
CA LYS A 207 31.33 3.72 18.75
C LYS A 207 31.53 2.35 18.11
N LEU A 208 32.05 1.37 18.87
CA LEU A 208 32.33 0.03 18.35
C LEU A 208 31.07 -0.80 18.07
N ARG A 209 29.98 -0.64 18.86
CA ARG A 209 28.87 -1.62 18.89
C ARG A 209 27.43 -1.08 18.82
N THR A 210 27.12 0.19 19.10
CA THR A 210 25.69 0.59 19.26
C THR A 210 25.25 1.92 18.62
N PHE A 211 26.10 2.95 18.57
CA PHE A 211 25.63 4.33 18.32
C PHE A 211 25.28 4.64 16.85
N ILE A 212 25.73 3.82 15.90
CA ILE A 212 25.44 3.98 14.46
C ILE A 212 24.56 2.82 13.94
N GLY A 213 23.78 2.20 14.84
CA GLY A 213 22.91 1.07 14.51
C GLY A 213 23.69 -0.10 13.89
N SER A 214 23.17 -0.63 12.79
CA SER A 214 23.79 -1.74 12.03
C SER A 214 25.13 -1.41 11.37
N ASN A 215 25.60 -0.16 11.41
CA ASN A 215 26.87 0.28 10.82
C ASN A 215 28.05 0.34 11.80
N ALA A 216 27.88 -0.08 13.06
CA ALA A 216 28.98 -0.12 14.02
C ALA A 216 30.07 -1.13 13.58
N PRO A 217 31.38 -0.79 13.61
CA PRO A 217 32.40 -1.55 12.88
C PRO A 217 32.69 -2.92 13.48
N ALA A 218 32.58 -3.12 14.79
CA ALA A 218 32.74 -4.46 15.38
C ALA A 218 31.59 -5.40 14.98
N TYR A 219 30.37 -4.88 14.86
CA TYR A 219 29.21 -5.63 14.38
C TYR A 219 29.34 -5.97 12.88
N GLN A 220 29.76 -5.02 12.05
CA GLN A 220 29.99 -5.25 10.62
C GLN A 220 31.19 -6.18 10.37
N LEU A 221 32.22 -6.16 11.22
CA LEU A 221 33.32 -7.13 11.21
C LEU A 221 32.81 -8.56 11.51
N GLU A 222 32.12 -8.76 12.64
CA GLU A 222 31.55 -10.04 13.05
C GLU A 222 30.62 -10.62 11.96
N ARG A 223 29.78 -9.77 11.38
CA ARG A 223 28.88 -10.11 10.26
C ARG A 223 29.66 -10.49 9.00
N THR A 224 30.65 -9.69 8.58
CA THR A 224 31.42 -9.95 7.35
C THR A 224 32.31 -11.19 7.48
N GLN A 225 32.81 -11.49 8.68
CA GLN A 225 33.48 -12.76 8.98
C GLN A 225 32.52 -13.97 8.91
N SER A 226 31.22 -13.78 9.18
CA SER A 226 30.20 -14.82 9.00
C SER A 226 29.85 -15.01 7.53
N ASP A 227 29.57 -13.93 6.79
CA ASP A 227 29.34 -13.94 5.34
C ASP A 227 30.54 -14.59 4.60
N LEU A 228 31.79 -14.29 5.01
CA LEU A 228 33.00 -14.92 4.44
C LEU A 228 33.02 -16.45 4.65
N LYS A 229 32.69 -16.95 5.84
CA LYS A 229 32.63 -18.41 6.11
C LYS A 229 31.60 -19.09 5.22
N ILE A 230 30.44 -18.45 5.01
CA ILE A 230 29.39 -18.94 4.13
C ILE A 230 29.89 -18.97 2.68
N LEU A 231 30.59 -17.93 2.21
CA LEU A 231 31.18 -17.89 0.86
C LEU A 231 32.27 -18.96 0.66
N GLU A 232 33.16 -19.15 1.64
CA GLU A 232 34.21 -20.19 1.59
C GLU A 232 33.63 -21.61 1.65
N GLN A 233 32.51 -21.81 2.35
CA GLN A 233 31.74 -23.06 2.30
C GLN A 233 31.07 -23.25 0.94
N LEU A 234 30.42 -22.22 0.38
CA LEU A 234 29.78 -22.25 -0.94
C LEU A 234 30.79 -22.59 -2.05
N LYS A 235 32.03 -22.09 -1.98
CA LYS A 235 33.11 -22.45 -2.93
C LYS A 235 33.36 -23.95 -2.97
N GLN A 236 33.29 -24.60 -1.81
CA GLN A 236 33.50 -26.05 -1.67
C GLN A 236 32.26 -26.82 -2.11
N THR A 237 31.06 -26.45 -1.63
CA THR A 237 29.83 -27.24 -1.78
C THR A 237 29.07 -27.02 -3.09
N LYS A 238 29.15 -25.84 -3.71
CA LYS A 238 28.41 -25.55 -4.95
C LYS A 238 29.02 -26.31 -6.12
N LYS A 239 28.35 -27.38 -6.54
CA LYS A 239 28.73 -28.26 -7.66
C LYS A 239 27.56 -28.59 -8.61
N SER A 240 26.34 -28.24 -8.22
CA SER A 240 25.10 -28.51 -8.97
C SER A 240 24.03 -27.45 -8.65
N PHE A 241 22.89 -27.53 -9.34
CA PHE A 241 21.75 -26.64 -9.17
C PHE A 241 20.54 -27.41 -8.62
N ASN A 242 19.76 -26.76 -7.75
CA ASN A 242 18.48 -27.27 -7.29
C ASN A 242 17.38 -27.06 -8.36
N GLN A 243 16.16 -27.53 -8.10
CA GLN A 243 15.06 -27.45 -9.07
C GLN A 243 14.65 -26.02 -9.44
N GLU A 244 14.63 -25.08 -8.48
CA GLU A 244 14.29 -23.68 -8.75
C GLU A 244 15.41 -22.98 -9.54
N GLU A 245 16.68 -23.27 -9.23
CA GLU A 245 17.81 -22.77 -10.02
C GLU A 245 17.82 -23.34 -11.46
N ILE A 246 17.48 -24.62 -11.64
CA ILE A 246 17.30 -25.24 -12.97
C ILE A 246 16.16 -24.56 -13.74
N LYS A 247 15.04 -24.26 -13.05
CA LYS A 247 13.91 -23.50 -13.59
C LYS A 247 14.33 -22.08 -13.98
N MET A 248 15.16 -21.39 -13.19
CA MET A 248 15.73 -20.08 -13.55
C MET A 248 16.63 -20.17 -14.80
N LEU A 249 17.49 -21.18 -14.92
CA LEU A 249 18.30 -21.43 -16.13
C LEU A 249 17.41 -21.63 -17.37
N LEU A 250 16.34 -22.44 -17.25
CA LEU A 250 15.38 -22.67 -18.33
C LEU A 250 14.55 -21.43 -18.71
N ARG A 251 14.54 -20.39 -17.86
CA ARG A 251 13.92 -19.08 -18.11
C ARG A 251 14.91 -18.02 -18.59
N GLY A 252 16.11 -18.41 -19.03
CA GLY A 252 17.12 -17.49 -19.56
C GLY A 252 17.87 -16.66 -18.51
N MET A 253 17.72 -17.01 -17.22
CA MET A 253 18.46 -16.36 -16.14
C MET A 253 19.80 -17.07 -15.87
N LEU A 254 20.82 -16.29 -15.57
CA LEU A 254 22.14 -16.77 -15.12
C LEU A 254 22.55 -16.06 -13.82
N PRO A 255 23.46 -16.64 -13.02
CA PRO A 255 24.08 -15.93 -11.92
C PRO A 255 24.83 -14.67 -12.40
N SER A 256 24.86 -13.65 -11.56
CA SER A 256 25.81 -12.54 -11.68
C SER A 256 27.25 -13.06 -11.55
N VAL A 257 28.21 -12.31 -12.07
CA VAL A 257 29.66 -12.53 -11.87
C VAL A 257 30.23 -11.76 -10.67
N ASP A 258 29.41 -10.91 -10.04
CA ASP A 258 29.81 -10.04 -8.92
C ASP A 258 29.33 -10.60 -7.58
N SER A 259 28.12 -11.16 -7.54
CA SER A 259 27.48 -11.72 -6.33
C SER A 259 26.83 -13.08 -6.60
N PRO A 260 27.16 -14.14 -5.82
CA PRO A 260 26.57 -15.47 -5.97
C PRO A 260 25.12 -15.56 -5.47
N TYR A 261 24.57 -14.46 -4.94
CA TYR A 261 23.20 -14.34 -4.46
C TYR A 261 22.27 -13.65 -5.48
N VAL A 262 22.82 -13.14 -6.58
CA VAL A 262 22.07 -12.39 -7.61
C VAL A 262 22.00 -13.21 -8.89
N TRP A 263 20.80 -13.29 -9.46
CA TRP A 263 20.55 -13.86 -10.78
C TRP A 263 19.85 -12.81 -11.65
N GLY A 264 20.21 -12.76 -12.93
CA GLY A 264 19.58 -11.86 -13.90
C GLY A 264 19.36 -12.57 -15.22
N TYR A 265 18.40 -12.07 -16.01
CA TYR A 265 18.23 -12.49 -17.40
C TYR A 265 19.50 -12.14 -18.19
N GLU A 266 20.01 -13.07 -19.01
CA GLU A 266 21.17 -12.80 -19.87
C GLU A 266 20.86 -11.77 -20.97
N ASN A 267 19.59 -11.64 -21.33
CA ASN A 267 19.08 -10.73 -22.34
C ASN A 267 17.92 -9.90 -21.75
N GLU A 268 17.93 -8.57 -21.95
CA GLU A 268 16.91 -7.68 -21.38
C GLU A 268 15.52 -7.95 -21.97
N SER A 269 15.41 -8.43 -23.23
CA SER A 269 14.11 -8.77 -23.85
C SER A 269 13.43 -9.98 -23.21
N ASP A 270 14.14 -10.75 -22.40
CA ASP A 270 13.60 -11.96 -21.78
C ASP A 270 13.07 -11.66 -20.36
N ASN A 271 13.33 -10.45 -19.85
CA ASN A 271 12.87 -9.98 -18.54
C ASN A 271 11.42 -9.45 -18.60
N PRO A 272 10.43 -10.18 -18.06
CA PRO A 272 9.02 -9.75 -18.13
C PRO A 272 8.75 -8.45 -17.38
N VAL A 273 9.50 -8.17 -16.30
CA VAL A 273 9.32 -6.95 -15.49
C VAL A 273 9.70 -5.70 -16.29
N LEU A 274 10.84 -5.74 -17.01
CA LEU A 274 11.30 -4.61 -17.82
C LEU A 274 10.44 -4.42 -19.07
N ASN A 275 10.07 -5.51 -19.76
CA ASN A 275 9.15 -5.45 -20.90
C ASN A 275 7.79 -4.84 -20.54
N ARG A 276 7.21 -5.27 -19.40
CA ARG A 276 5.98 -4.68 -18.85
C ARG A 276 6.12 -3.18 -18.59
N LEU A 277 7.27 -2.74 -18.07
CA LEU A 277 7.52 -1.32 -17.82
C LEU A 277 7.67 -0.50 -19.11
N LYS A 278 8.32 -1.05 -20.15
CA LYS A 278 8.35 -0.44 -21.51
C LYS A 278 6.93 -0.27 -22.06
N GLU A 279 6.13 -1.34 -22.07
CA GLU A 279 4.76 -1.28 -22.59
C GLU A 279 3.81 -0.47 -21.70
N ALA A 280 4.11 -0.26 -20.41
CA ALA A 280 3.42 0.70 -19.55
C ALA A 280 3.76 2.15 -19.95
N ASN A 281 5.04 2.48 -20.08
CA ASN A 281 5.49 3.81 -20.52
C ASN A 281 5.08 4.18 -21.96
N LYS A 282 4.89 3.18 -22.82
CA LYS A 282 4.38 3.32 -24.19
C LYS A 282 2.88 3.64 -24.25
N LYS A 283 2.09 3.21 -23.25
CA LYS A 283 0.63 3.49 -23.17
C LYS A 283 0.31 4.94 -22.79
N ARG A 284 1.25 5.68 -22.20
CA ARG A 284 1.05 7.11 -21.93
C ARG A 284 0.75 7.87 -23.22
N LEU A 285 -0.09 8.90 -23.14
CA LEU A 285 -0.36 9.83 -24.23
C LEU A 285 0.95 10.53 -24.65
N ILE A 286 1.72 10.98 -23.65
CA ILE A 286 3.10 11.47 -23.80
C ILE A 286 4.04 10.31 -23.40
N ASN A 287 4.35 9.43 -24.36
CA ASN A 287 5.10 8.20 -24.11
C ASN A 287 6.57 8.43 -23.74
N ILE A 288 7.13 7.50 -22.99
CA ILE A 288 8.55 7.47 -22.62
C ILE A 288 9.23 6.30 -23.35
N PRO A 289 10.34 6.51 -24.09
CA PRO A 289 11.01 5.49 -24.91
C PRO A 289 11.96 4.59 -24.08
N SER A 290 11.61 4.26 -22.84
CA SER A 290 12.45 3.47 -21.93
C SER A 290 11.61 2.72 -20.88
N TRP A 291 12.21 1.76 -20.17
CA TRP A 291 11.55 1.09 -19.03
C TRP A 291 11.53 1.93 -17.74
N ALA A 292 12.28 3.04 -17.71
CA ALA A 292 12.47 3.83 -16.50
C ALA A 292 11.22 4.64 -16.12
N SER A 293 10.86 4.63 -14.83
CA SER A 293 9.91 5.62 -14.29
C SER A 293 10.50 7.03 -14.34
N ARG A 294 9.64 8.04 -14.42
CA ARG A 294 10.00 9.45 -14.31
C ARG A 294 10.60 9.73 -12.92
N THR A 295 11.66 10.53 -12.86
CA THR A 295 12.30 10.94 -11.60
C THR A 295 11.51 12.09 -10.96
N PRO A 296 11.72 12.40 -9.66
CA PRO A 296 10.98 13.47 -8.99
C PRO A 296 11.18 14.84 -9.67
N GLY A 297 12.37 15.07 -10.23
CA GLY A 297 12.68 16.25 -11.05
C GLY A 297 11.88 16.28 -12.35
N THR A 298 11.88 15.22 -13.16
CA THR A 298 11.16 15.24 -14.45
C THR A 298 9.63 15.25 -14.28
N ILE A 299 9.11 14.72 -13.17
CA ILE A 299 7.72 14.90 -12.76
C ILE A 299 7.44 16.37 -12.39
N SER A 300 8.24 16.96 -11.49
CA SER A 300 8.09 18.36 -11.05
C SER A 300 8.15 19.34 -12.22
N ASP A 301 9.12 19.15 -13.11
CA ASP A 301 9.34 19.99 -14.29
C ASP A 301 8.32 19.71 -15.40
N LEU A 302 7.51 18.66 -15.32
CA LEU A 302 6.61 18.17 -16.37
C LEU A 302 7.35 17.84 -17.68
N SER A 303 8.59 17.34 -17.59
CA SER A 303 9.34 16.82 -18.72
C SER A 303 9.09 15.32 -18.92
N TYR A 304 9.19 14.89 -20.17
CA TYR A 304 9.06 13.49 -20.60
C TYR A 304 10.20 13.21 -21.58
N GLU A 305 10.87 12.07 -21.42
CA GLU A 305 11.94 11.67 -22.33
C GLU A 305 11.37 11.41 -23.74
N GLY A 306 12.07 11.83 -24.79
CA GLY A 306 11.58 11.74 -26.17
C GLY A 306 10.67 12.88 -26.62
N TRP A 307 10.42 13.90 -25.79
CA TRP A 307 9.55 15.02 -26.14
C TRP A 307 10.20 16.38 -25.89
N ASP A 308 10.20 17.23 -26.91
CA ASP A 308 10.53 18.65 -26.77
C ASP A 308 9.31 19.41 -26.24
N ARG A 309 9.55 20.35 -25.31
CA ARG A 309 8.50 21.16 -24.68
C ARG A 309 8.81 22.64 -24.80
N SER A 310 7.82 23.42 -25.22
CA SER A 310 7.87 24.90 -25.29
C SER A 310 6.70 25.53 -24.54
N ASP A 311 6.94 26.63 -23.81
CA ASP A 311 5.88 27.49 -23.28
C ASP A 311 5.34 28.35 -24.44
N ILE A 312 4.04 28.21 -24.72
CA ILE A 312 3.34 28.95 -25.78
C ILE A 312 2.21 29.82 -25.23
N SER A 313 2.19 30.09 -23.91
CA SER A 313 1.11 30.83 -23.22
C SER A 313 0.86 32.21 -23.84
N SER A 314 1.89 32.87 -24.37
CA SER A 314 1.80 34.16 -25.06
C SER A 314 0.89 34.13 -26.29
N GLN A 315 0.78 32.99 -26.99
CA GLN A 315 -0.10 32.80 -28.16
C GLN A 315 -1.59 32.87 -27.80
N PHE A 316 -1.94 32.71 -26.51
CA PHE A 316 -3.31 32.70 -26.01
C PHE A 316 -3.69 33.97 -25.25
N SER A 317 -2.77 34.93 -25.10
CA SER A 317 -3.00 36.22 -24.43
C SER A 317 -4.19 37.00 -25.02
N GLY A 318 -4.38 36.98 -26.35
CA GLY A 318 -5.52 37.58 -27.03
C GLY A 318 -6.85 36.83 -26.88
N ILE A 319 -6.87 35.67 -26.20
CA ILE A 319 -8.10 34.92 -25.86
C ILE A 319 -8.45 35.13 -24.38
N ASP A 320 -7.45 35.22 -23.50
CA ASP A 320 -7.66 35.68 -22.13
C ASP A 320 -6.45 36.42 -21.53
N ASN A 321 -6.68 37.67 -21.09
CA ASN A 321 -5.71 38.45 -20.35
C ASN A 321 -5.46 37.88 -18.93
N SER A 322 -6.33 37.01 -18.42
CA SER A 322 -6.24 36.47 -17.05
C SER A 322 -5.22 35.33 -16.87
N LEU A 323 -4.58 34.84 -17.95
CA LEU A 323 -3.64 33.71 -17.92
C LEU A 323 -2.52 33.90 -16.88
N GLY A 324 -1.95 35.12 -16.83
CA GLY A 324 -1.00 35.54 -15.80
C GLY A 324 0.22 34.62 -15.64
N ASN A 325 0.64 34.44 -14.39
CA ASN A 325 1.71 33.48 -14.03
C ASN A 325 1.16 32.09 -13.65
N SER A 326 -0.10 32.02 -13.21
CA SER A 326 -0.72 30.85 -12.57
C SER A 326 -1.24 29.79 -13.55
N VAL A 327 -1.40 30.16 -14.83
CA VAL A 327 -1.78 29.23 -15.89
C VAL A 327 -0.71 29.26 -16.98
N LYS A 328 -0.25 28.07 -17.39
CA LYS A 328 0.69 27.88 -18.48
C LYS A 328 0.13 26.95 -19.53
N ILE A 329 0.47 27.21 -20.79
CA ILE A 329 0.11 26.35 -21.93
C ILE A 329 1.40 25.91 -22.61
N TYR A 330 1.70 24.61 -22.52
CA TYR A 330 2.88 24.00 -23.12
C TYR A 330 2.52 23.24 -24.39
N ASN A 331 3.35 23.34 -25.42
CA ASN A 331 3.30 22.47 -26.60
C ASN A 331 4.39 21.39 -26.45
N TYR A 332 3.98 20.13 -26.58
CA TYR A 332 4.87 18.97 -26.60
C TYR A 332 4.96 18.42 -28.03
N THR A 333 6.17 18.07 -28.48
CA THR A 333 6.43 17.53 -29.81
C THR A 333 7.41 16.35 -29.69
N PRO A 334 7.13 15.19 -30.31
CA PRO A 334 8.02 14.03 -30.20
C PRO A 334 9.32 14.32 -30.97
N ASN A 335 10.46 14.07 -30.33
CA ASN A 335 11.78 14.34 -30.89
C ASN A 335 12.51 13.04 -31.29
N ASP A 336 13.74 13.18 -31.78
CA ASP A 336 14.54 12.08 -32.35
C ASP A 336 14.90 10.97 -31.36
N LYS A 337 14.71 11.17 -30.04
CA LYS A 337 14.86 10.13 -29.02
C LYS A 337 13.61 9.27 -28.83
N ASN A 338 12.46 9.68 -29.37
CA ASN A 338 11.23 8.90 -29.28
C ASN A 338 11.12 7.95 -30.49
N GLU A 339 11.42 6.67 -30.27
CA GLU A 339 11.34 5.62 -31.29
C GLU A 339 9.92 5.51 -31.92
N ASP A 340 8.89 5.84 -31.13
CA ASP A 340 7.48 5.80 -31.55
C ASP A 340 7.01 7.10 -32.23
N ARG A 341 7.89 8.08 -32.47
CA ARG A 341 7.54 9.43 -32.99
C ARG A 341 6.65 9.44 -34.23
N ALA A 342 6.74 8.44 -35.09
CA ALA A 342 5.92 8.31 -36.30
C ALA A 342 4.42 8.08 -36.00
N ASN A 343 4.10 7.50 -34.84
CA ASN A 343 2.73 7.23 -34.38
C ASN A 343 2.22 8.33 -33.43
N ARG A 344 3.02 9.37 -33.16
CA ARG A 344 2.71 10.42 -32.18
C ARG A 344 2.50 11.76 -32.87
N GLN A 345 1.65 12.59 -32.27
CA GLN A 345 1.29 13.91 -32.79
C GLN A 345 1.62 14.99 -31.76
N PRO A 346 2.01 16.21 -32.17
CA PRO A 346 2.18 17.33 -31.26
C PRO A 346 0.86 17.68 -30.56
N LEU A 347 0.92 17.85 -29.23
CA LEU A 347 -0.24 18.14 -28.40
C LEU A 347 0.04 19.29 -27.42
N LYS A 348 -1.03 19.93 -26.97
CA LYS A 348 -0.99 21.05 -26.01
C LYS A 348 -1.52 20.62 -24.65
N VAL A 349 -0.87 21.14 -23.61
CA VAL A 349 -1.15 20.84 -22.20
C VAL A 349 -1.36 22.14 -21.45
N ILE A 350 -2.50 22.28 -20.76
CA ILE A 350 -2.71 23.38 -19.80
C ILE A 350 -2.19 22.93 -18.43
N VAL A 351 -1.47 23.82 -17.75
CA VAL A 351 -0.96 23.61 -16.39
C VAL A 351 -1.50 24.72 -15.50
N LEU A 352 -2.18 24.33 -14.42
CA LEU A 352 -2.73 25.21 -13.40
C LEU A 352 -1.98 25.00 -12.08
N ASP A 353 -1.65 26.08 -11.37
CA ASP A 353 -1.27 26.01 -9.95
C ASP A 353 -2.48 26.33 -9.06
N ALA A 354 -2.91 25.38 -8.24
CA ALA A 354 -4.02 25.57 -7.31
C ALA A 354 -3.69 26.58 -6.20
N ASN A 355 -2.42 26.84 -5.89
CA ASN A 355 -2.02 27.80 -4.85
C ASN A 355 -2.33 29.28 -5.20
N ASP A 356 -2.83 29.60 -6.41
CA ASP A 356 -3.47 30.90 -6.70
C ASP A 356 -4.96 30.83 -6.39
N ASN A 357 -5.45 31.77 -5.57
CA ASN A 357 -6.85 31.84 -5.13
C ASN A 357 -7.84 32.03 -6.30
N ASP A 358 -7.43 32.73 -7.37
CA ASP A 358 -8.26 32.93 -8.57
C ASP A 358 -8.10 31.80 -9.62
N ALA A 359 -7.17 30.86 -9.42
CA ALA A 359 -6.80 29.84 -10.40
C ALA A 359 -8.03 29.09 -10.95
N PHE A 360 -8.97 28.74 -10.06
CA PHE A 360 -10.15 27.95 -10.39
C PHE A 360 -11.12 28.71 -11.30
N LYS A 361 -11.32 30.00 -11.05
CA LYS A 361 -12.15 30.88 -11.90
C LYS A 361 -11.47 31.09 -13.27
N LYS A 362 -10.19 31.47 -13.26
CA LYS A 362 -9.37 31.62 -14.49
C LYS A 362 -9.44 30.34 -15.33
N PHE A 363 -9.34 29.18 -14.69
CA PHE A 363 -9.40 27.89 -15.35
C PHE A 363 -10.77 27.60 -15.99
N GLN A 364 -11.89 27.85 -15.32
CA GLN A 364 -13.23 27.69 -15.91
C GLN A 364 -13.46 28.61 -17.11
N GLU A 365 -12.93 29.85 -17.07
CA GLU A 365 -12.95 30.75 -18.21
C GLU A 365 -12.08 30.22 -19.37
N ILE A 366 -10.92 29.61 -19.09
CA ILE A 366 -10.02 29.01 -20.08
C ILE A 366 -10.57 27.71 -20.69
N LEU A 367 -11.16 26.82 -19.89
CA LEU A 367 -11.89 25.63 -20.39
C LEU A 367 -12.91 26.03 -21.48
N THR A 368 -13.61 27.16 -21.23
CA THR A 368 -14.67 27.67 -22.10
C THR A 368 -14.11 28.42 -23.31
N LYS A 369 -13.22 29.41 -23.11
CA LYS A 369 -12.75 30.33 -24.16
C LYS A 369 -11.67 29.72 -25.06
N VAL A 370 -10.82 28.85 -24.51
CA VAL A 370 -9.62 28.33 -25.17
C VAL A 370 -9.82 26.93 -25.72
N ILE A 371 -10.25 25.97 -24.89
CA ILE A 371 -10.31 24.54 -25.29
C ILE A 371 -11.38 24.30 -26.35
N GLN A 372 -12.51 25.03 -26.30
CA GLN A 372 -13.53 25.00 -27.36
C GLN A 372 -13.03 25.51 -28.73
N LYS A 373 -11.86 26.19 -28.79
CA LYS A 373 -11.27 26.75 -30.01
C LYS A 373 -10.02 26.02 -30.50
N ASP A 374 -9.35 25.24 -29.66
CA ASP A 374 -8.13 24.52 -30.02
C ASP A 374 -8.20 23.04 -29.57
N ASN A 375 -8.59 22.18 -30.51
CA ASN A 375 -8.71 20.73 -30.31
C ASN A 375 -7.37 19.99 -30.14
N LYS A 376 -6.23 20.69 -30.20
CA LYS A 376 -4.92 20.13 -29.85
C LYS A 376 -4.64 20.18 -28.34
N ILE A 377 -5.47 20.87 -27.55
CA ILE A 377 -5.41 20.83 -26.10
C ILE A 377 -6.06 19.53 -25.64
N GLN A 378 -5.22 18.57 -25.24
CA GLN A 378 -5.62 17.19 -24.93
C GLN A 378 -5.21 16.76 -23.52
N ALA A 379 -4.49 17.61 -22.76
CA ALA A 379 -4.17 17.31 -21.37
C ALA A 379 -4.26 18.53 -20.44
N ILE A 380 -4.55 18.26 -19.17
CA ILE A 380 -4.56 19.23 -18.07
C ILE A 380 -3.68 18.72 -16.94
N VAL A 381 -2.88 19.60 -16.34
CA VAL A 381 -2.15 19.36 -15.10
C VAL A 381 -2.66 20.29 -14.02
N LEU A 382 -3.06 19.75 -12.87
CA LEU A 382 -3.40 20.53 -11.67
C LEU A 382 -2.29 20.32 -10.62
N LYS A 383 -1.50 21.36 -10.35
CA LYS A 383 -0.44 21.36 -9.34
C LYS A 383 -0.97 21.79 -7.97
N ASN A 384 -0.34 21.28 -6.91
CA ASN A 384 -0.51 21.73 -5.52
C ASN A 384 -1.96 21.63 -4.97
N VAL A 385 -2.74 20.63 -5.40
CA VAL A 385 -4.11 20.43 -4.91
C VAL A 385 -4.07 20.06 -3.42
N GLY A 386 -4.74 20.88 -2.60
CA GLY A 386 -4.83 20.68 -1.16
C GLY A 386 -3.61 21.13 -0.35
N ASP A 387 -2.62 21.78 -0.99
CA ASP A 387 -1.38 22.31 -0.40
C ASP A 387 -1.66 23.48 0.56
N LYS A 388 -1.74 24.73 0.06
CA LYS A 388 -2.08 25.90 0.90
C LYS A 388 -3.58 26.07 1.10
N ASN A 389 -4.37 25.63 0.12
CA ASN A 389 -5.81 25.83 0.04
C ASN A 389 -6.54 24.48 0.11
N SER A 390 -6.56 23.85 1.29
CA SER A 390 -7.19 22.54 1.53
C SER A 390 -8.65 22.43 1.07
N ASN A 391 -9.37 23.55 1.03
CA ASN A 391 -10.81 23.63 0.79
C ASN A 391 -11.16 24.00 -0.67
N GLN A 392 -10.18 24.08 -1.57
CA GLN A 392 -10.45 24.35 -2.99
C GLN A 392 -11.19 23.19 -3.64
N ASN A 393 -12.40 23.48 -4.11
CA ASN A 393 -13.26 22.48 -4.75
C ASN A 393 -12.75 22.14 -6.16
N VAL A 394 -11.93 21.09 -6.24
CA VAL A 394 -11.48 20.47 -7.49
C VAL A 394 -12.62 19.73 -8.21
N GLU A 395 -13.69 19.33 -7.51
CA GLU A 395 -14.85 18.69 -8.11
C GLU A 395 -15.49 19.54 -9.22
N ASN A 396 -15.57 20.86 -9.01
CA ASN A 396 -16.06 21.85 -9.98
C ASN A 396 -15.16 21.95 -11.21
N ILE A 397 -13.83 21.87 -11.04
CA ILE A 397 -12.90 21.80 -12.17
C ILE A 397 -13.12 20.49 -12.94
N LEU A 398 -13.11 19.35 -12.24
CA LEU A 398 -13.24 18.03 -12.86
C LEU A 398 -14.56 17.89 -13.61
N SER A 399 -15.67 18.27 -12.98
CA SER A 399 -17.02 18.27 -13.58
C SER A 399 -17.15 19.17 -14.83
N SER A 400 -16.21 20.10 -15.04
CA SER A 400 -16.20 21.02 -16.19
C SER A 400 -15.28 20.54 -17.34
N ILE A 401 -14.56 19.43 -17.18
CA ILE A 401 -13.59 18.96 -18.18
C ILE A 401 -14.30 18.50 -19.47
N PRO A 402 -13.97 19.06 -20.65
CA PRO A 402 -14.57 18.63 -21.91
C PRO A 402 -13.96 17.31 -22.39
N SER A 403 -14.76 16.51 -23.10
CA SER A 403 -14.38 15.19 -23.65
C SER A 403 -13.29 15.20 -24.73
N SER A 404 -12.77 16.36 -25.11
CA SER A 404 -11.55 16.51 -25.91
C SER A 404 -10.27 16.26 -25.10
N ILE A 405 -10.34 16.35 -23.76
CA ILE A 405 -9.23 16.04 -22.88
C ILE A 405 -9.08 14.52 -22.75
N LYS A 406 -7.84 14.07 -22.97
CA LYS A 406 -7.44 12.67 -22.94
C LYS A 406 -6.56 12.31 -21.75
N LYS A 407 -5.84 13.29 -21.19
CA LYS A 407 -4.92 13.07 -20.06
C LYS A 407 -5.15 14.07 -18.93
N LEU A 408 -5.15 13.57 -17.70
CA LEU A 408 -4.98 14.39 -16.49
C LEU A 408 -3.70 14.03 -15.74
N THR A 409 -3.10 15.04 -15.10
CA THR A 409 -2.03 14.85 -14.12
C THR A 409 -2.37 15.68 -12.88
N LEU A 410 -2.60 15.03 -11.74
CA LEU A 410 -2.99 15.69 -10.49
C LEU A 410 -1.88 15.54 -9.45
N PHE A 411 -1.45 16.66 -8.85
CA PHE A 411 -0.55 16.67 -7.69
C PHE A 411 -1.39 16.92 -6.44
N LEU A 412 -1.65 15.85 -5.67
CA LEU A 412 -2.45 15.86 -4.46
C LEU A 412 -1.51 15.88 -3.25
N ASP A 413 -1.45 16.98 -2.52
CA ASP A 413 -0.53 17.15 -1.37
C ASP A 413 -1.23 17.00 -0.01
N ASN A 414 -2.43 16.39 -0.01
CA ASN A 414 -3.28 16.20 1.17
C ASN A 414 -4.09 14.89 1.03
N TYR A 415 -4.09 14.03 2.05
CA TYR A 415 -4.80 12.73 2.02
C TYR A 415 -6.30 12.84 1.72
N ASN A 416 -6.96 13.94 2.11
CA ASN A 416 -8.38 14.15 1.86
C ASN A 416 -8.70 14.58 0.41
N ALA A 417 -7.69 15.00 -0.37
CA ALA A 417 -7.90 15.52 -1.73
C ALA A 417 -8.42 14.46 -2.72
N THR A 418 -8.25 13.16 -2.41
CA THR A 418 -8.78 12.06 -3.24
C THR A 418 -10.29 11.87 -3.14
N ALA A 419 -10.94 12.34 -2.06
CA ALA A 419 -12.40 12.33 -1.95
C ALA A 419 -13.05 13.21 -3.03
N ASN A 420 -12.42 14.34 -3.36
CA ASN A 420 -12.88 15.33 -4.35
C ASN A 420 -12.71 14.85 -5.81
N LEU A 421 -12.34 13.58 -6.05
CA LEU A 421 -12.13 13.01 -7.38
C LEU A 421 -13.38 12.35 -7.98
N ARG A 422 -14.48 12.24 -7.22
CA ARG A 422 -15.69 11.52 -7.68
C ARG A 422 -16.22 11.94 -9.08
N PRO A 423 -16.13 13.21 -9.53
CA PRO A 423 -16.54 13.58 -10.89
C PRO A 423 -15.80 12.89 -12.03
N LEU A 424 -14.60 12.31 -11.79
CA LEU A 424 -13.90 11.48 -12.78
C LEU A 424 -14.75 10.30 -13.26
N GLU A 425 -15.72 9.83 -12.46
CA GLU A 425 -16.68 8.80 -12.86
C GLU A 425 -17.43 9.15 -14.17
N LYS A 426 -17.63 10.44 -14.45
CA LYS A 426 -18.41 10.95 -15.60
C LYS A 426 -17.55 11.29 -16.82
N ILE A 427 -16.24 11.06 -16.76
CA ILE A 427 -15.25 11.53 -17.73
C ILE A 427 -14.46 10.35 -18.27
N THR A 428 -14.32 10.23 -19.59
CA THR A 428 -13.43 9.24 -20.21
C THR A 428 -12.04 9.83 -20.37
N LEU A 429 -11.01 9.13 -19.90
CA LEU A 429 -9.61 9.53 -20.02
C LEU A 429 -8.77 8.37 -20.54
N ASP A 430 -7.91 8.68 -21.51
CA ASP A 430 -6.92 7.76 -22.06
C ASP A 430 -5.79 7.54 -21.02
N GLU A 431 -5.48 8.58 -20.22
CA GLU A 431 -4.45 8.52 -19.17
C GLU A 431 -4.77 9.37 -17.92
N LEU A 432 -4.47 8.84 -16.73
CA LEU A 432 -4.37 9.61 -15.48
C LEU A 432 -2.99 9.41 -14.81
N GLU A 433 -2.37 10.50 -14.36
CA GLU A 433 -1.26 10.49 -13.38
C GLU A 433 -1.75 11.06 -12.04
N LEU A 434 -1.54 10.34 -10.94
CA LEU A 434 -1.80 10.80 -9.56
C LEU A 434 -0.50 10.86 -8.77
N TYR A 435 0.01 12.07 -8.53
CA TYR A 435 1.25 12.32 -7.79
C TYR A 435 1.00 12.96 -6.43
N SER A 436 1.93 12.76 -5.49
CA SER A 436 1.96 13.38 -4.15
C SER A 436 3.38 13.80 -3.79
N ASN A 437 3.56 14.97 -3.17
CA ASN A 437 4.85 15.40 -2.61
C ASN A 437 5.02 15.03 -1.11
N ILE A 438 3.96 14.56 -0.47
CA ILE A 438 4.00 13.87 0.84
C ILE A 438 4.19 12.35 0.62
N ASP A 439 4.14 11.54 1.69
CA ASP A 439 4.30 10.08 1.59
C ASP A 439 3.23 9.45 0.70
N ALA A 440 3.62 9.13 -0.54
CA ALA A 440 2.76 8.52 -1.56
C ALA A 440 2.43 7.03 -1.29
N LEU A 441 3.06 6.40 -0.30
CA LEU A 441 2.85 5.00 0.08
C LEU A 441 2.05 4.84 1.39
N SER A 442 1.62 5.94 2.00
CA SER A 442 0.89 5.96 3.26
C SER A 442 -0.50 5.30 3.14
N ASP A 443 -0.85 4.43 4.10
CA ASP A 443 -2.18 3.81 4.20
C ASP A 443 -3.34 4.82 4.38
N ASN A 444 -3.02 6.08 4.68
CA ASN A 444 -3.97 7.20 4.71
C ASN A 444 -4.50 7.58 3.31
N TRP A 445 -3.80 7.22 2.23
CA TRP A 445 -4.33 7.38 0.88
C TRP A 445 -5.45 6.38 0.63
N SER A 446 -6.65 6.91 0.42
CA SER A 446 -7.82 6.15 0.01
C SER A 446 -8.45 6.70 -1.26
N ILE A 447 -9.19 5.86 -1.99
CA ILE A 447 -9.90 6.24 -3.22
C ILE A 447 -11.24 5.52 -3.33
N ASN A 448 -12.22 6.20 -3.93
CA ASN A 448 -13.45 5.57 -4.41
C ASN A 448 -13.18 4.97 -5.80
N PRO A 449 -13.11 3.63 -5.98
CA PRO A 449 -12.67 3.03 -7.23
C PRO A 449 -13.59 3.39 -8.42
N ASN A 450 -14.87 3.62 -8.14
CA ASN A 450 -15.90 4.00 -9.10
C ASN A 450 -15.55 5.33 -9.80
N ALA A 451 -14.85 6.25 -9.12
CA ALA A 451 -14.32 7.47 -9.71
C ALA A 451 -13.31 7.21 -10.85
N LEU A 452 -12.60 6.08 -10.83
CA LEU A 452 -11.56 5.77 -11.80
C LEU A 452 -12.04 4.87 -12.95
N LYS A 453 -13.32 4.47 -12.97
CA LYS A 453 -13.81 3.38 -13.85
C LYS A 453 -13.58 3.65 -15.34
N ASN A 454 -13.89 4.87 -15.79
CA ASN A 454 -13.79 5.32 -17.18
C ASN A 454 -12.39 5.82 -17.60
N ILE A 455 -11.34 5.40 -16.89
CA ILE A 455 -9.93 5.76 -17.17
C ILE A 455 -9.18 4.52 -17.69
N ASP A 456 -8.71 4.57 -18.93
CA ASP A 456 -8.11 3.42 -19.61
C ASP A 456 -6.75 3.02 -19.00
N TYR A 457 -5.87 4.01 -18.79
CA TYR A 457 -4.56 3.79 -18.19
C TYR A 457 -4.29 4.74 -17.01
N ILE A 458 -3.72 4.19 -15.93
CA ILE A 458 -3.25 4.97 -14.79
C ILE A 458 -1.73 4.83 -14.72
N SER A 459 -1.05 5.89 -15.16
CA SER A 459 0.41 6.01 -15.17
C SER A 459 0.97 5.96 -13.75
N PHE A 460 2.14 5.31 -13.61
CA PHE A 460 2.76 5.10 -12.30
C PHE A 460 4.28 5.25 -12.35
N ASP A 461 4.81 6.14 -11.51
CA ASP A 461 6.22 6.42 -11.31
C ASP A 461 6.58 6.26 -9.83
N TYR A 462 7.36 5.22 -9.52
CA TYR A 462 7.71 4.88 -8.14
C TYR A 462 8.81 5.80 -7.60
N ASN A 463 8.43 6.81 -6.82
CA ASN A 463 9.35 7.66 -6.06
C ASN A 463 8.89 7.74 -4.61
N ASN A 464 9.63 7.14 -3.68
CA ASN A 464 9.29 7.17 -2.25
C ASN A 464 9.98 8.36 -1.55
N ALA A 465 9.22 9.41 -1.28
CA ALA A 465 9.70 10.64 -0.62
C ALA A 465 10.36 10.43 0.75
N ALA A 466 10.12 9.30 1.44
CA ALA A 466 10.76 8.95 2.70
C ALA A 466 12.18 8.35 2.54
N THR A 467 12.56 7.89 1.35
CA THR A 467 13.89 7.30 1.07
C THR A 467 14.84 8.22 0.32
N PHE A 468 14.37 9.34 -0.23
CA PHE A 468 15.24 10.33 -0.87
C PHE A 468 15.92 11.23 0.18
N HIS A 469 17.21 11.51 0.00
CA HIS A 469 17.88 12.56 0.75
C HIS A 469 17.34 13.94 0.30
N LYS A 470 16.82 14.73 1.24
CA LYS A 470 16.42 16.12 1.00
C LYS A 470 17.60 17.04 1.27
N ASN A 471 18.06 17.70 0.22
CA ASN A 471 19.15 18.68 0.24
C ASN A 471 18.77 19.94 1.02
N HIS A 472 17.47 20.24 1.12
CA HIS A 472 16.94 21.39 1.87
C HIS A 472 15.54 21.09 2.46
N PRO A 473 15.19 21.70 3.61
CA PRO A 473 13.83 21.66 4.14
C PRO A 473 12.84 22.26 3.12
N GLY A 474 11.78 21.53 2.80
CA GLY A 474 10.77 21.93 1.82
C GLY A 474 10.93 21.35 0.41
N GLU A 475 12.00 20.58 0.13
CA GLU A 475 12.17 19.91 -1.17
C GLU A 475 10.97 18.99 -1.47
N LYS A 476 10.21 19.32 -2.53
CA LYS A 476 9.06 18.56 -3.03
C LYS A 476 9.56 17.39 -3.88
N ILE A 477 9.17 16.17 -3.53
CA ILE A 477 9.63 14.93 -4.16
C ILE A 477 8.39 14.15 -4.63
N PRO A 478 7.84 14.46 -5.82
CA PRO A 478 6.61 13.84 -6.29
C PRO A 478 6.81 12.36 -6.63
N GLY A 479 5.95 11.51 -6.09
CA GLY A 479 5.82 10.10 -6.44
C GLY A 479 4.37 9.71 -6.68
N SER A 480 4.14 8.64 -7.45
CA SER A 480 2.79 8.15 -7.69
C SER A 480 2.16 7.55 -6.45
N ILE A 481 0.93 7.97 -6.15
CA ILE A 481 0.16 7.50 -5.00
C ILE A 481 -0.14 5.99 -5.15
N VAL A 482 -0.11 5.25 -4.05
CA VAL A 482 -0.52 3.85 -3.95
C VAL A 482 -1.71 3.74 -3.02
N PHE A 483 -2.79 3.10 -3.46
CA PHE A 483 -3.98 2.91 -2.63
C PHE A 483 -3.94 1.53 -1.94
N SER A 484 -3.46 1.52 -0.70
CA SER A 484 -3.70 0.41 0.24
C SER A 484 -5.16 0.34 0.70
N THR A 485 -5.87 1.48 0.65
CA THR A 485 -7.21 1.69 1.20
C THR A 485 -8.21 2.06 0.09
N LEU A 486 -9.38 1.43 0.07
CA LEU A 486 -10.51 1.81 -0.78
C LEU A 486 -11.59 2.45 0.08
N ALA A 487 -12.19 3.57 -0.35
CA ALA A 487 -13.14 4.34 0.45
C ALA A 487 -14.39 4.73 -0.34
N TRP A 488 -15.57 4.62 0.28
CA TRP A 488 -16.86 4.96 -0.34
C TRP A 488 -17.57 6.10 0.38
N ASP A 489 -18.41 6.81 -0.38
CA ASP A 489 -19.02 8.07 0.02
C ASP A 489 -20.46 7.87 0.54
N ALA A 490 -21.04 8.89 1.18
CA ALA A 490 -22.29 8.80 1.94
C ALA A 490 -23.57 8.46 1.12
N HIS A 491 -23.44 8.25 -0.19
CA HIS A 491 -24.51 7.88 -1.11
C HIS A 491 -24.23 6.54 -1.84
N ASP A 492 -23.07 5.92 -1.63
CA ASP A 492 -22.74 4.63 -2.25
C ASP A 492 -23.50 3.51 -1.56
N THR A 493 -24.23 2.73 -2.35
CA THR A 493 -24.93 1.52 -1.89
C THR A 493 -24.00 0.30 -1.94
N ILE A 494 -24.46 -0.86 -1.46
CA ILE A 494 -23.65 -2.08 -1.49
C ILE A 494 -23.30 -2.51 -2.93
N GLU A 495 -24.16 -2.19 -3.90
CA GLU A 495 -23.92 -2.41 -5.33
C GLU A 495 -22.84 -1.47 -5.89
N ALA A 496 -22.75 -0.23 -5.39
CA ALA A 496 -21.67 0.69 -5.74
C ALA A 496 -20.33 0.24 -5.14
N VAL A 497 -20.34 -0.30 -3.91
CA VAL A 497 -19.16 -0.96 -3.33
C VAL A 497 -18.75 -2.17 -4.18
N ASP A 498 -19.69 -3.02 -4.59
CA ASP A 498 -19.42 -4.22 -5.41
C ASP A 498 -18.88 -3.86 -6.82
N GLU A 499 -19.43 -2.83 -7.49
CA GLU A 499 -18.83 -2.24 -8.71
C GLU A 499 -17.39 -1.78 -8.44
N GLY A 500 -17.16 -1.09 -7.32
CA GLY A 500 -15.85 -0.61 -6.90
C GLY A 500 -14.82 -1.73 -6.71
N LEU A 501 -15.24 -2.84 -6.09
CA LEU A 501 -14.40 -4.03 -5.94
C LEU A 501 -14.16 -4.73 -7.29
N SER A 502 -15.15 -4.77 -8.19
CA SER A 502 -14.97 -5.27 -9.55
C SER A 502 -13.95 -4.45 -10.34
N ILE A 503 -13.90 -3.13 -10.15
CA ILE A 503 -12.90 -2.29 -10.81
C ILE A 503 -11.48 -2.69 -10.38
N VAL A 504 -11.26 -2.93 -9.09
CA VAL A 504 -9.95 -3.24 -8.50
C VAL A 504 -9.49 -4.67 -8.78
N PHE A 505 -10.37 -5.67 -8.61
CA PHE A 505 -10.00 -7.09 -8.66
C PHE A 505 -10.11 -7.74 -10.05
N ASP A 506 -10.77 -7.08 -10.99
CA ASP A 506 -10.88 -7.46 -12.41
C ASP A 506 -10.20 -6.38 -13.28
N SER A 507 -10.98 -5.40 -13.75
CA SER A 507 -10.59 -4.54 -14.88
C SER A 507 -9.29 -3.75 -14.73
N LYS A 508 -8.87 -3.45 -13.49
CA LYS A 508 -7.67 -2.67 -13.19
C LYS A 508 -6.67 -3.40 -12.27
N VAL A 509 -6.78 -4.73 -12.12
CA VAL A 509 -5.86 -5.55 -11.31
C VAL A 509 -4.38 -5.40 -11.73
N TYR A 510 -4.14 -5.15 -13.03
CA TYR A 510 -2.80 -4.94 -13.60
C TYR A 510 -2.25 -3.52 -13.35
N GLN A 511 -3.07 -2.55 -12.91
CA GLN A 511 -2.64 -1.17 -12.64
C GLN A 511 -1.90 -1.09 -11.29
N ARG A 512 -0.65 -0.61 -11.31
CA ARG A 512 0.25 -0.62 -10.13
C ARG A 512 -0.29 0.16 -8.92
N ILE A 513 -1.12 1.18 -9.15
CA ILE A 513 -1.77 2.00 -8.12
C ILE A 513 -2.64 1.19 -7.14
N PHE A 514 -3.24 0.09 -7.60
CA PHE A 514 -4.08 -0.79 -6.78
C PHE A 514 -3.34 -2.00 -6.19
N GLN A 515 -2.05 -2.19 -6.46
CA GLN A 515 -1.33 -3.40 -6.02
C GLN A 515 -0.76 -3.31 -4.59
N GLY A 516 -1.23 -2.35 -3.79
CA GLY A 516 -0.73 -2.09 -2.42
C GLY A 516 0.74 -1.66 -2.38
N SER A 517 1.28 -1.43 -1.18
CA SER A 517 2.65 -0.88 -1.01
C SER A 517 3.71 -1.71 -1.73
N HIS A 518 3.64 -3.05 -1.61
CA HIS A 518 4.59 -3.99 -2.21
C HIS A 518 4.49 -4.09 -3.75
N GLY A 519 3.29 -3.98 -4.32
CA GLY A 519 3.06 -4.04 -5.76
C GLY A 519 3.17 -5.44 -6.40
N GLY A 520 2.97 -5.51 -7.72
CA GLY A 520 3.28 -6.69 -8.53
C GLY A 520 2.16 -7.73 -8.64
N LYS A 521 2.52 -8.91 -9.19
CA LYS A 521 1.60 -10.05 -9.41
C LYS A 521 1.07 -10.55 -8.07
N GLY A 522 -0.23 -10.38 -7.84
CA GLY A 522 -0.88 -10.71 -6.57
C GLY A 522 -0.78 -9.62 -5.48
N GLY A 523 -0.29 -8.42 -5.81
CA GLY A 523 -0.51 -7.24 -4.99
C GLY A 523 -1.97 -6.78 -5.07
N ARG A 524 -2.50 -6.19 -3.99
CA ARG A 524 -3.87 -5.67 -3.88
C ARG A 524 -4.00 -4.63 -2.76
N PRO A 525 -5.09 -3.84 -2.69
CA PRO A 525 -5.42 -3.07 -1.49
C PRO A 525 -5.85 -4.03 -0.38
N VAL A 526 -5.63 -3.65 0.87
CA VAL A 526 -5.91 -4.50 2.04
C VAL A 526 -6.81 -3.82 3.07
N ASN A 527 -7.18 -2.55 2.88
CA ASN A 527 -8.07 -1.82 3.77
C ASN A 527 -9.33 -1.36 3.02
N LEU A 528 -10.49 -1.38 3.68
CA LEU A 528 -11.74 -0.76 3.20
C LEU A 528 -12.22 0.30 4.19
N ASP A 529 -12.81 1.38 3.68
CA ASP A 529 -13.25 2.53 4.46
C ASP A 529 -14.69 2.93 4.10
N PHE A 530 -15.58 2.68 5.06
CA PHE A 530 -17.00 3.01 5.05
C PHE A 530 -17.32 4.15 6.03
N SER A 531 -16.32 4.97 6.41
CA SER A 531 -16.50 6.10 7.33
C SER A 531 -17.50 7.15 6.84
N ARG A 532 -17.55 7.37 5.51
CA ARG A 532 -18.52 8.26 4.86
C ARG A 532 -19.77 7.48 4.43
N ALA A 533 -19.61 6.28 3.85
CA ALA A 533 -20.69 5.34 3.54
C ALA A 533 -21.31 4.66 4.79
N LYS A 534 -21.84 5.46 5.73
CA LYS A 534 -22.34 5.02 7.05
C LYS A 534 -23.54 4.05 7.02
N ASN A 535 -24.12 3.83 5.84
CA ASN A 535 -25.11 2.80 5.53
C ASN A 535 -24.50 1.38 5.47
N ILE A 536 -23.20 1.24 5.26
CA ILE A 536 -22.48 -0.04 5.24
C ILE A 536 -21.94 -0.35 6.64
N LYS A 537 -22.26 -1.54 7.19
CA LYS A 537 -21.93 -1.95 8.57
C LYS A 537 -21.08 -3.23 8.66
N SER A 538 -20.98 -3.97 7.57
CA SER A 538 -20.27 -5.26 7.44
C SER A 538 -19.89 -5.46 5.97
N LEU A 539 -19.49 -6.69 5.59
CA LEU A 539 -19.26 -7.08 4.20
C LEU A 539 -20.46 -7.87 3.62
N LYS A 540 -21.64 -7.78 4.24
CA LYS A 540 -22.89 -8.39 3.77
C LYS A 540 -23.22 -7.93 2.35
N GLY A 541 -23.59 -8.88 1.49
CA GLY A 541 -23.99 -8.61 0.11
C GLY A 541 -22.85 -8.44 -0.91
N LEU A 542 -21.60 -8.33 -0.47
CA LEU A 542 -20.45 -8.22 -1.38
C LEU A 542 -20.11 -9.58 -2.02
N SER A 543 -19.90 -9.58 -3.33
CA SER A 543 -19.62 -10.75 -4.18
C SER A 543 -18.18 -11.28 -4.03
N LEU A 544 -17.64 -11.33 -2.81
CA LEU A 544 -16.22 -11.60 -2.59
C LEU A 544 -15.77 -12.98 -3.11
N GLU A 545 -16.63 -14.00 -3.12
CA GLU A 545 -16.33 -15.29 -3.75
C GLU A 545 -16.21 -15.25 -5.28
N LYS A 546 -16.89 -14.31 -5.94
CA LYS A 546 -16.74 -14.03 -7.38
C LYS A 546 -15.39 -13.36 -7.60
N TYR A 547 -15.06 -12.35 -6.79
CA TYR A 547 -13.79 -11.62 -6.90
C TYR A 547 -12.59 -12.49 -6.54
N ASP A 548 -12.71 -13.43 -5.61
CA ASP A 548 -11.66 -14.44 -5.35
C ASP A 548 -11.30 -15.19 -6.63
N LYS A 549 -12.30 -15.70 -7.36
CA LYS A 549 -12.09 -16.51 -8.58
C LYS A 549 -11.44 -15.66 -9.67
N ILE A 550 -12.03 -14.51 -9.99
CA ILE A 550 -11.53 -13.59 -11.02
C ILE A 550 -10.09 -13.14 -10.72
N TRP A 551 -9.81 -12.70 -9.48
CA TRP A 551 -8.48 -12.24 -9.08
C TRP A 551 -7.44 -13.37 -9.11
N ASN A 552 -7.79 -14.58 -8.66
CA ASN A 552 -6.88 -15.73 -8.76
C ASN A 552 -6.62 -16.14 -10.22
N ASP A 553 -7.62 -16.07 -11.09
CA ASP A 553 -7.45 -16.32 -12.52
C ASP A 553 -6.56 -15.26 -13.19
N HIS A 554 -6.64 -13.98 -12.80
CA HIS A 554 -5.70 -12.94 -13.24
C HIS A 554 -4.28 -13.14 -12.70
N VAL A 555 -4.11 -13.63 -11.47
CA VAL A 555 -2.80 -13.92 -10.86
C VAL A 555 -2.16 -15.16 -11.50
N LYS A 556 -2.97 -16.19 -11.84
CA LYS A 556 -2.54 -17.40 -12.55
C LYS A 556 -2.22 -17.15 -14.02
N ASN A 557 -2.94 -16.24 -14.66
CA ASN A 557 -2.78 -15.90 -16.09
C ASN A 557 -2.35 -14.44 -16.23
N TRP A 558 -1.31 -14.05 -15.49
CA TRP A 558 -0.86 -12.66 -15.42
C TRP A 558 -0.27 -12.21 -16.77
N LYS A 559 -0.96 -11.26 -17.42
CA LYS A 559 -0.77 -10.92 -18.84
C LYS A 559 0.68 -10.68 -19.29
N ASP A 560 1.47 -10.03 -18.44
CA ASP A 560 2.84 -9.62 -18.76
C ASP A 560 3.91 -10.58 -18.21
N ASP A 561 3.53 -11.77 -17.74
CA ASP A 561 4.41 -12.79 -17.16
C ASP A 561 4.13 -14.17 -17.82
N PRO A 562 4.99 -14.64 -18.73
CA PRO A 562 4.78 -15.92 -19.43
C PRO A 562 4.85 -17.14 -18.52
N TYR A 563 5.29 -16.97 -17.27
CA TYR A 563 5.46 -18.02 -16.28
C TYR A 563 4.40 -17.97 -15.16
N ALA A 564 3.38 -17.12 -15.31
CA ALA A 564 2.38 -16.88 -14.27
C ALA A 564 1.65 -18.14 -13.79
N ASN A 565 1.41 -19.10 -14.70
CA ASN A 565 0.67 -20.33 -14.43
C ASN A 565 1.54 -21.34 -13.65
N ASP A 566 2.79 -21.53 -14.07
CA ASP A 566 3.79 -22.38 -13.40
C ASP A 566 4.09 -21.90 -11.96
N ASP A 567 4.10 -20.58 -11.77
CA ASP A 567 4.41 -19.95 -10.49
C ASP A 567 3.14 -19.72 -9.63
N PHE A 568 1.97 -20.21 -10.04
CA PHE A 568 0.72 -20.05 -9.31
C PHE A 568 0.65 -21.01 -8.12
N THR A 569 0.96 -20.51 -6.92
CA THR A 569 1.02 -21.30 -5.67
C THR A 569 -0.35 -21.73 -5.11
N GLY A 570 -1.38 -21.86 -5.95
CA GLY A 570 -2.75 -22.17 -5.54
C GLY A 570 -3.59 -20.95 -5.14
N PHE A 571 -4.90 -21.21 -5.02
CA PHE A 571 -5.95 -20.22 -4.77
C PHE A 571 -5.80 -19.55 -3.39
N ARG A 572 -5.92 -18.22 -3.35
CA ARG A 572 -5.89 -17.42 -2.10
C ARG A 572 -7.12 -16.52 -2.04
N PRO A 573 -7.96 -16.59 -1.00
CA PRO A 573 -9.08 -15.66 -0.87
C PRO A 573 -8.61 -14.22 -0.67
N ILE A 574 -9.45 -13.28 -1.11
CA ILE A 574 -9.36 -11.86 -0.78
C ILE A 574 -9.75 -11.71 0.69
N LYS A 575 -8.79 -11.22 1.47
CA LYS A 575 -8.92 -10.81 2.87
C LYS A 575 -8.47 -9.36 3.04
N PHE A 576 -9.06 -8.69 4.02
CA PHE A 576 -8.79 -7.32 4.41
C PHE A 576 -8.16 -7.26 5.81
N LYS A 577 -7.13 -6.44 5.95
CA LYS A 577 -6.41 -6.19 7.20
C LYS A 577 -7.13 -5.18 8.08
N LYS A 578 -7.74 -4.17 7.46
CA LYS A 578 -8.48 -3.13 8.17
C LYS A 578 -9.83 -2.83 7.51
N LEU A 579 -10.86 -2.67 8.33
CA LEU A 579 -12.09 -1.96 7.95
C LEU A 579 -12.18 -0.67 8.77
N ILE A 580 -12.73 0.40 8.18
CA ILE A 580 -12.96 1.68 8.86
C ILE A 580 -14.45 2.01 8.78
N PHE A 581 -15.09 2.36 9.89
CA PHE A 581 -16.51 2.69 9.95
C PHE A 581 -16.79 4.08 10.57
N GLY A 582 -17.92 4.67 10.18
CA GLY A 582 -18.33 5.99 10.65
C GLY A 582 -19.30 5.90 11.83
N LEU A 583 -19.02 6.66 12.89
CA LEU A 583 -19.88 6.79 14.06
C LEU A 583 -21.04 7.75 13.79
N ASP A 584 -22.09 7.69 14.62
CA ASP A 584 -23.22 8.62 14.56
C ASP A 584 -22.89 9.99 15.21
N GLN A 585 -23.87 10.89 15.28
CA GLN A 585 -23.73 12.22 15.89
C GLN A 585 -23.44 12.17 17.41
N THR A 586 -23.67 11.03 18.06
CA THR A 586 -23.42 10.77 19.48
C THR A 586 -22.17 9.92 19.73
N ASN A 587 -21.31 9.78 18.72
CA ASN A 587 -20.06 8.99 18.76
C ASN A 587 -20.29 7.48 19.00
N ASN A 588 -21.47 6.95 18.63
CA ASN A 588 -21.84 5.54 18.78
C ASN A 588 -21.84 4.80 17.43
N PHE A 589 -21.67 3.48 17.45
CA PHE A 589 -21.84 2.64 16.26
C PHE A 589 -23.22 1.95 16.29
N VAL A 590 -24.17 2.53 15.55
CA VAL A 590 -25.55 2.02 15.44
C VAL A 590 -25.71 1.15 14.19
N ALA A 591 -26.28 -0.05 14.34
CA ALA A 591 -26.55 -1.03 13.28
C ALA A 591 -27.77 -1.91 13.61
N LYS A 592 -28.08 -2.86 12.73
CA LYS A 592 -29.08 -3.93 12.92
C LYS A 592 -28.37 -5.28 13.08
N TRP A 593 -29.03 -6.22 13.75
CA TRP A 593 -28.61 -7.62 13.73
C TRP A 593 -28.59 -8.23 12.33
N ASP A 594 -29.53 -7.84 11.47
CA ASP A 594 -29.55 -8.28 10.07
C ASP A 594 -28.31 -7.81 9.29
N ASP A 595 -27.73 -6.65 9.62
CA ASP A 595 -26.52 -6.17 8.93
C ASP A 595 -25.32 -7.12 9.10
N PHE A 596 -25.32 -7.95 10.16
CA PHE A 596 -24.29 -8.95 10.44
C PHE A 596 -24.64 -10.36 9.93
N ASN A 597 -25.89 -10.62 9.57
CA ASN A 597 -26.31 -11.91 9.00
C ASN A 597 -25.81 -12.03 7.54
N GLY A 598 -24.88 -12.95 7.28
CA GLY A 598 -24.08 -13.01 6.07
C GLY A 598 -22.97 -11.96 6.03
N GLY A 599 -22.49 -11.48 7.18
CA GLY A 599 -21.58 -10.34 7.30
C GLY A 599 -20.15 -10.54 6.76
N GLN A 600 -19.72 -11.79 6.54
CA GLN A 600 -18.42 -12.23 6.00
C GLN A 600 -17.14 -11.76 6.75
N LEU A 601 -17.24 -11.04 7.86
CA LEU A 601 -16.11 -10.55 8.66
C LEU A 601 -15.26 -11.70 9.21
N SER A 602 -15.87 -12.80 9.65
CA SER A 602 -15.13 -13.94 10.22
C SER A 602 -14.15 -14.60 9.24
N SER A 603 -14.48 -14.62 7.94
CA SER A 603 -13.70 -15.27 6.88
C SER A 603 -12.85 -14.29 6.06
N ARG A 604 -13.26 -13.03 5.97
CA ARG A 604 -12.63 -11.98 5.15
C ARG A 604 -11.65 -11.08 5.90
N LEU A 605 -11.54 -11.21 7.22
CA LEU A 605 -10.55 -10.49 8.02
C LEU A 605 -9.28 -11.32 8.25
N THR A 606 -8.11 -10.67 8.22
CA THR A 606 -6.79 -11.31 8.39
C THR A 606 -6.44 -11.62 9.85
N PHE A 607 -7.29 -12.38 10.55
CA PHE A 607 -7.04 -12.81 11.94
C PHE A 607 -5.82 -13.74 12.11
N ASP A 608 -5.36 -14.31 11.01
CA ASP A 608 -4.27 -15.28 10.86
C ASP A 608 -2.95 -14.67 10.36
N GLU A 609 -2.92 -13.37 10.03
CA GLU A 609 -1.73 -12.70 9.50
C GLU A 609 -0.99 -11.83 10.55
N PRO A 610 0.34 -11.61 10.41
CA PRO A 610 1.10 -10.75 11.31
C PRO A 610 0.54 -9.32 11.46
N GLY A 611 0.27 -8.93 12.70
CA GLY A 611 -0.36 -7.65 13.05
C GLY A 611 -1.89 -7.67 13.07
N GLY A 612 -2.51 -8.79 12.67
CA GLY A 612 -3.92 -9.10 12.84
C GLY A 612 -4.91 -8.22 12.06
N ALA A 613 -6.17 -8.62 12.12
CA ALA A 613 -7.30 -7.84 11.64
C ALA A 613 -7.64 -6.68 12.58
N GLN A 614 -8.05 -5.56 12.00
CA GLN A 614 -8.34 -4.30 12.72
C GLN A 614 -9.67 -3.71 12.25
N ILE A 615 -10.43 -3.12 13.17
CA ILE A 615 -11.51 -2.20 12.85
C ILE A 615 -11.22 -0.84 13.49
N GLU A 616 -11.16 0.21 12.67
CA GLU A 616 -11.05 1.60 13.12
C GLU A 616 -12.41 2.30 13.02
N PHE A 617 -12.60 3.31 13.86
CA PHE A 617 -13.78 4.17 13.82
C PHE A 617 -13.39 5.62 13.55
N ARG A 618 -14.27 6.32 12.87
CA ARG A 618 -14.14 7.73 12.50
C ARG A 618 -15.33 8.51 13.04
N ASP A 619 -15.04 9.65 13.66
CA ASP A 619 -16.07 10.58 14.11
C ASP A 619 -16.67 11.39 12.94
N ASN A 620 -17.52 12.37 13.24
CA ASN A 620 -18.16 13.21 12.22
C ASN A 620 -17.22 14.26 11.59
N SER A 621 -16.00 14.42 12.09
CA SER A 621 -14.94 15.23 11.47
C SER A 621 -14.00 14.40 10.57
N GLY A 622 -14.10 13.06 10.62
CA GLY A 622 -13.16 12.14 9.98
C GLY A 622 -11.90 11.85 10.80
N ALA A 623 -11.81 12.37 12.03
CA ALA A 623 -10.75 12.01 12.96
C ALA A 623 -10.91 10.57 13.45
N GLN A 624 -9.79 9.90 13.73
CA GLN A 624 -9.79 8.53 14.26
C GLN A 624 -10.15 8.55 15.74
N THR A 625 -11.21 7.84 16.11
CA THR A 625 -11.67 7.77 17.50
C THR A 625 -10.78 6.85 18.33
N SER A 626 -10.18 7.39 19.40
CA SER A 626 -9.44 6.65 20.43
C SER A 626 -10.23 6.48 21.74
N SER A 627 -11.35 7.20 21.89
CA SER A 627 -12.27 7.10 23.02
C SER A 627 -13.06 5.78 22.99
N PRO A 628 -13.55 5.26 24.13
CA PRO A 628 -14.43 4.10 24.14
C PRO A 628 -15.73 4.31 23.34
N ILE A 629 -16.22 3.26 22.70
CA ILE A 629 -17.36 3.25 21.79
C ILE A 629 -18.37 2.19 22.25
N ALA A 630 -19.65 2.55 22.24
CA ALA A 630 -20.74 1.60 22.38
C ALA A 630 -21.30 1.21 21.00
N ILE A 631 -21.59 -0.08 20.84
CA ILE A 631 -22.36 -0.62 19.72
C ILE A 631 -23.84 -0.66 20.13
N PHE A 632 -24.75 -0.28 19.24
CA PHE A 632 -26.20 -0.47 19.40
C PHE A 632 -26.73 -1.33 18.26
N LEU A 633 -27.31 -2.49 18.59
CA LEU A 633 -27.90 -3.42 17.61
C LEU A 633 -29.43 -3.50 17.74
N SER A 634 -30.09 -3.20 16.64
CA SER A 634 -31.55 -3.22 16.48
C SER A 634 -32.07 -4.52 15.83
N GLY A 635 -33.30 -4.92 16.16
CA GLY A 635 -33.91 -6.18 15.74
C GLY A 635 -33.44 -7.41 16.54
N THR A 636 -33.54 -8.60 15.94
CA THR A 636 -33.17 -9.90 16.55
C THR A 636 -32.03 -10.57 15.78
N PRO A 637 -31.11 -11.29 16.45
CA PRO A 637 -30.08 -12.08 15.79
C PRO A 637 -30.69 -13.18 14.91
N SER A 638 -30.01 -13.50 13.80
CA SER A 638 -30.38 -14.59 12.90
C SER A 638 -29.15 -15.08 12.12
N GLY A 639 -29.16 -16.34 11.69
CA GLY A 639 -28.06 -16.93 10.92
C GLY A 639 -26.73 -16.91 11.70
N ASP A 640 -25.70 -16.38 11.07
CA ASP A 640 -24.33 -16.25 11.61
C ASP A 640 -24.08 -14.92 12.35
N ALA A 641 -25.09 -14.04 12.48
CA ALA A 641 -24.90 -12.65 12.95
C ALA A 641 -24.18 -12.52 14.31
N ILE A 642 -24.35 -13.48 15.23
CA ILE A 642 -23.63 -13.53 16.52
C ILE A 642 -22.13 -13.84 16.32
N THR A 643 -21.79 -14.73 15.38
CA THR A 643 -20.40 -15.00 14.98
C THR A 643 -19.77 -13.79 14.30
N GLU A 644 -20.52 -13.11 13.44
CA GLU A 644 -20.03 -11.96 12.68
C GLU A 644 -19.83 -10.71 13.53
N ILE A 645 -20.72 -10.40 14.48
CA ILE A 645 -20.45 -9.36 15.48
C ILE A 645 -19.32 -9.76 16.45
N SER A 646 -19.13 -11.06 16.74
CA SER A 646 -17.97 -11.54 17.51
C SER A 646 -16.66 -11.28 16.77
N ALA A 647 -16.62 -11.49 15.46
CA ALA A 647 -15.48 -11.15 14.61
C ALA A 647 -15.26 -9.62 14.56
N PHE A 648 -16.32 -8.82 14.40
CA PHE A 648 -16.28 -7.36 14.45
C PHE A 648 -15.65 -6.86 15.77
N ILE A 649 -16.16 -7.30 16.92
CA ILE A 649 -15.66 -6.93 18.25
C ILE A 649 -14.20 -7.38 18.42
N ARG A 650 -13.84 -8.60 17.99
CA ARG A 650 -12.45 -9.09 18.05
C ARG A 650 -11.48 -8.22 17.25
N ALA A 651 -11.89 -7.73 16.07
CA ALA A 651 -11.06 -6.87 15.22
C ALA A 651 -11.03 -5.41 15.69
N ALA A 652 -12.14 -4.88 16.24
CA ALA A 652 -12.17 -3.57 16.87
C ALA A 652 -11.28 -3.50 18.13
N ASN A 653 -11.28 -4.58 18.92
CA ASN A 653 -10.51 -4.66 20.16
C ASN A 653 -9.12 -5.31 20.00
N SER A 654 -8.58 -5.44 18.78
CA SER A 654 -7.32 -6.15 18.52
C SER A 654 -6.05 -5.37 18.93
N ARG A 655 -6.18 -4.08 19.25
CA ARG A 655 -5.10 -3.21 19.74
C ARG A 655 -5.39 -2.61 21.11
N ASN A 656 -6.55 -1.98 21.25
CA ASN A 656 -7.04 -1.33 22.47
C ASN A 656 -8.46 -1.85 22.77
N LEU A 657 -8.94 -1.79 24.01
CA LEU A 657 -10.35 -2.08 24.35
C LEU A 657 -11.26 -0.91 23.95
N LEU A 658 -11.39 -0.69 22.64
CA LEU A 658 -12.09 0.46 22.06
C LEU A 658 -13.63 0.29 22.12
N VAL A 659 -14.15 -0.89 21.78
CA VAL A 659 -15.55 -1.23 22.01
C VAL A 659 -15.67 -1.80 23.43
N ASN A 660 -16.41 -1.12 24.30
CA ASN A 660 -16.56 -1.52 25.71
C ASN A 660 -17.95 -2.13 26.04
N HIS A 661 -19.00 -1.71 25.32
CA HIS A 661 -20.38 -2.17 25.50
C HIS A 661 -21.06 -2.48 24.16
N LEU A 662 -21.99 -3.44 24.21
CA LEU A 662 -22.97 -3.69 23.17
C LEU A 662 -24.38 -3.61 23.77
N TYR A 663 -25.22 -2.77 23.17
CA TYR A 663 -26.61 -2.58 23.57
C TYR A 663 -27.57 -3.26 22.59
N VAL A 664 -28.60 -3.89 23.15
CA VAL A 664 -29.70 -4.53 22.42
C VAL A 664 -31.05 -3.95 22.84
N GLU A 665 -32.08 -4.08 22.02
CA GLU A 665 -33.38 -3.44 22.24
C GLU A 665 -34.19 -4.01 23.41
N ASN A 666 -34.03 -5.30 23.75
CA ASN A 666 -34.87 -5.96 24.75
C ASN A 666 -34.23 -7.22 25.37
N GLU A 667 -34.81 -7.67 26.49
CA GLU A 667 -34.38 -8.85 27.26
C GLU A 667 -34.44 -10.17 26.48
N SER A 668 -35.37 -10.34 25.54
CA SER A 668 -35.44 -11.57 24.74
C SER A 668 -34.24 -11.69 23.80
N VAL A 669 -33.76 -10.56 23.25
CA VAL A 669 -32.51 -10.52 22.50
C VAL A 669 -31.30 -10.74 23.41
N LEU A 670 -31.27 -10.16 24.62
CA LEU A 670 -30.20 -10.41 25.59
C LEU A 670 -30.09 -11.90 25.98
N GLN A 671 -31.22 -12.60 26.13
CA GLN A 671 -31.25 -14.04 26.40
C GLN A 671 -30.78 -14.89 25.22
N GLN A 672 -30.99 -14.46 23.97
CA GLN A 672 -30.51 -15.16 22.77
C GLN A 672 -29.00 -14.96 22.55
N VAL A 673 -28.49 -13.78 22.87
CA VAL A 673 -27.09 -13.38 22.64
C VAL A 673 -26.17 -13.77 23.80
N GLY A 674 -26.70 -13.83 25.02
CA GLY A 674 -25.95 -13.93 26.26
C GLY A 674 -25.42 -12.58 26.75
N SER A 675 -24.99 -12.53 28.01
CA SER A 675 -24.56 -11.29 28.68
C SER A 675 -23.18 -10.75 28.26
N ARG A 676 -22.44 -11.49 27.41
CA ARG A 676 -21.12 -11.07 26.90
C ARG A 676 -20.88 -11.56 25.48
N ILE A 677 -20.20 -10.75 24.66
CA ILE A 677 -19.58 -11.19 23.40
C ILE A 677 -18.07 -10.99 23.53
N GLY A 678 -17.34 -12.11 23.63
CA GLY A 678 -15.94 -12.09 24.03
C GLY A 678 -15.77 -11.41 25.40
N PHE A 679 -15.04 -10.29 25.42
CA PHE A 679 -14.86 -9.49 26.64
C PHE A 679 -15.92 -8.39 26.85
N VAL A 680 -16.65 -8.00 25.80
CA VAL A 680 -17.63 -6.90 25.82
C VAL A 680 -18.88 -7.33 26.60
N GLN A 681 -19.43 -6.43 27.42
CA GLN A 681 -20.71 -6.64 28.11
C GLN A 681 -21.88 -6.34 27.18
N VAL A 682 -22.91 -7.19 27.25
CA VAL A 682 -24.18 -7.00 26.52
C VAL A 682 -25.26 -6.55 27.52
N SER A 683 -26.07 -5.56 27.15
CA SER A 683 -27.13 -5.02 28.02
C SER A 683 -28.30 -4.44 27.22
N VAL A 684 -29.46 -4.27 27.83
CA VAL A 684 -30.63 -3.66 27.18
C VAL A 684 -30.55 -2.14 27.23
N LYS A 685 -30.59 -1.46 26.08
CA LYS A 685 -30.72 0.01 25.97
C LYS A 685 -31.25 0.43 24.60
N ASN A 686 -32.30 1.23 24.56
CA ASN A 686 -32.88 1.74 23.31
C ASN A 686 -32.09 2.93 22.76
N ALA A 687 -31.65 2.86 21.50
CA ALA A 687 -30.93 3.94 20.81
C ALA A 687 -31.76 5.24 20.70
N GLY A 688 -33.09 5.14 20.69
CA GLY A 688 -34.01 6.29 20.69
C GLY A 688 -34.04 7.12 21.97
N GLN A 689 -33.28 6.75 23.02
CA GLN A 689 -33.18 7.50 24.29
C GLN A 689 -31.90 8.33 24.39
N ASN A 690 -31.22 8.64 23.28
CA ASN A 690 -30.01 9.48 23.25
C ASN A 690 -30.30 10.99 23.47
N SER A 691 -31.39 11.35 24.16
CA SER A 691 -31.69 12.71 24.61
C SER A 691 -31.78 12.77 26.14
N VAL A 692 -31.09 13.77 26.70
CA VAL A 692 -31.20 14.35 28.06
C VAL A 692 -30.05 14.00 29.03
N GLN A 693 -29.42 15.08 29.50
CA GLN A 693 -28.56 15.27 30.67
C GLN A 693 -27.20 14.57 30.75
N ASP A 694 -26.15 15.40 30.69
CA ASP A 694 -24.93 15.24 31.47
C ASP A 694 -25.26 15.16 32.97
N GLY A 695 -25.56 13.95 33.44
CA GLY A 695 -25.78 13.62 34.84
C GLY A 695 -24.51 13.09 35.49
N TYR A 696 -23.46 13.92 35.56
CA TYR A 696 -22.19 13.56 36.21
C TYR A 696 -22.33 13.60 37.74
N SER A 697 -23.16 12.72 38.31
CA SER A 697 -23.15 12.46 39.75
C SER A 697 -21.88 11.67 40.08
N GLY A 698 -20.90 12.37 40.66
CA GLY A 698 -19.86 11.71 41.45
C GLY A 698 -20.47 11.02 42.67
N ASP A 699 -19.69 10.10 43.24
CA ASP A 699 -20.00 9.26 44.38
C ASP A 699 -21.12 8.21 44.09
N VAL A 700 -20.99 6.94 44.50
CA VAL A 700 -20.12 6.37 45.55
C VAL A 700 -19.38 5.12 45.06
#